data_AF-A0A1L8HKY3-F1
#
_entry.id   AF-A0A1L8HKY3-F1
#
_cell.length_a   1.000
_cell.length_b   1.000
_cell.length_c   1.000
_cell.angle_alpha   90.00
_cell.angle_beta   90.00
_cell.angle_gamma   90.00
#
_symmetry.space_group_name_H-M   'P 1'
#
loop_
_entity.id
_entity.type
_entity.pdbx_description
1 polymer ?
#
loop_
_entity_poly.entity_id
_entity_poly.type
_entity_poly.pdbx_seq_one_letter_code
_entity_poly.pdbx_strand_id
1 'polypeptide(L)'
;MEPDPKKAKLSKVLIRLCDAFTRTEGNIICPLIKAENSVRVLYKLEEYVLHRIVRQAGAEIGLTNPTFLWKSGATYRNMEGNLFVEYFASVSFDENNLKQYQKMLAQKLTAVSKVKHILIDYVRDTEDIIPQPIISETSFKLHKLKLCYEGLTTISEDIDKEPDLNVIADTIKSNFDDLRGQYTKFAVMSENGKGKSFILNLLLLLTADNNEEYKENNANLKLPQDIEENKTVEEIEEDEDLPDVVKDVLKTATYKDQCAKTVIESLCCQLPRHIEENKTVEETEEDEDLPDVSIKQSNSSLLNLVNYFSARSTIDVEPFILAQKKREEKYESTTKCIIHLRYGTVYQMSVNYFTEEELQHQLFDLVTLNGEDAVVFQVKERALDCLKARFQILTDHEIPSDIEESNGKFNSAKDIVLSEDVKQFAGQTELYIGNGRDALKDRLAMQAILRQLTTSQEEDKDKAEEYKKRIAAVKQIIIYLPSKILYGGKEILEMPGTDDSDPMAMDLIKTTLNEVDAVIVVSDLSEIAEKEVKDLLFSSDLAKYWKENPRSYKLILLAYPEKNEFQFGKDDSETIQLLEEQEKKKRKAVLNLNRKMLKMDTDDLKNSIITEYILPLLHTSILAQPTVQGEEYRVFQKNQTFLQYTGINNLITIIDEFVSSRQNVTTEEVKAQLSHFHHEIHSKNITEAARSFLHALNSRENKVKCGKNLNIDRDWIYFDGEIKKMLCDLVETEIHVVLKMNIEHAVINWIRNKNKIQSLGIFSPHFCGRNPVYKMLLYNIFFDGIKEKKVHLFRVMKSRIEVLFKQCKSKILNRYEVFLRSLLRHSHDPFTLQFVQNTMEKKLNDELAWYLETKGGLYSVETMTKCFEESQNESFRKNILVPIYSSNSPLKTVIQNSNVNAGKYEKRISLQHGRSLSLLQQHPATTIQTDKYLINIITCMMDIKQLFLNKLSALHEERLADKRMTPERSSKMWQRLVHHMQLISNLRHHRRHSDVLEDLIHMMSANLDEP
;
A
#
# COMPACT_ATOMS: atom_id res chain seq x y z
N MET A 1 -21.99 -40.09 -26.29
CA MET A 1 -22.45 -38.82 -25.67
C MET A 1 -22.11 -38.92 -24.21
N GLU A 2 -21.18 -38.08 -23.78
CA GLU A 2 -20.89 -37.84 -22.37
C GLU A 2 -22.15 -37.36 -21.62
N PRO A 3 -22.30 -37.67 -20.32
CA PRO A 3 -23.48 -37.31 -19.55
C PRO A 3 -23.55 -35.80 -19.27
N ASP A 4 -24.77 -35.25 -19.21
CA ASP A 4 -25.07 -33.86 -18.85
C ASP A 4 -24.37 -33.45 -17.54
N PRO A 5 -23.72 -32.27 -17.48
CA PRO A 5 -23.04 -31.82 -16.28
C PRO A 5 -24.08 -31.49 -15.21
N LYS A 6 -24.06 -32.26 -14.11
CA LYS A 6 -24.69 -31.90 -12.83
C LYS A 6 -24.38 -30.42 -12.55
N LYS A 7 -25.38 -29.59 -12.19
CA LYS A 7 -25.18 -28.19 -11.75
C LYS A 7 -23.96 -28.13 -10.83
N ALA A 8 -22.84 -27.65 -11.36
CA ALA A 8 -21.58 -27.67 -10.64
C ALA A 8 -21.75 -26.80 -9.39
N LYS A 9 -21.39 -27.35 -8.24
CA LYS A 9 -21.19 -26.54 -7.02
C LYS A 9 -20.23 -25.43 -7.42
N LEU A 10 -20.63 -24.15 -7.27
CA LEU A 10 -19.74 -23.01 -7.54
C LEU A 10 -18.43 -23.27 -6.79
N SER A 11 -17.33 -23.38 -7.53
CA SER A 11 -16.03 -23.64 -6.93
C SER A 11 -15.62 -22.41 -6.13
N LYS A 12 -15.22 -22.64 -4.88
CA LYS A 12 -14.58 -21.60 -4.08
C LYS A 12 -13.18 -21.35 -4.63
N VAL A 13 -12.85 -20.08 -4.82
CA VAL A 13 -11.53 -19.63 -5.25
C VAL A 13 -10.96 -18.81 -4.10
N LEU A 14 -9.76 -19.15 -3.66
CA LEU A 14 -9.04 -18.43 -2.63
C LEU A 14 -7.86 -17.72 -3.28
N ILE A 15 -7.87 -16.40 -3.26
CA ILE A 15 -6.79 -15.56 -3.74
C ILE A 15 -6.04 -15.00 -2.55
N ARG A 16 -4.72 -14.98 -2.62
CA ARG A 16 -3.85 -14.35 -1.63
C ARG A 16 -3.30 -13.04 -2.19
N LEU A 17 -3.36 -11.99 -1.38
CA LEU A 17 -2.85 -10.66 -1.63
C LEU A 17 -1.72 -10.39 -0.64
N CYS A 18 -0.55 -10.07 -1.18
CA CYS A 18 0.69 -9.90 -0.45
C CYS A 18 1.44 -8.68 -0.98
N ASP A 19 2.14 -7.95 -0.13
CA ASP A 19 3.16 -7.01 -0.59
C ASP A 19 4.27 -7.80 -1.31
N ALA A 20 4.71 -7.30 -2.46
CA ALA A 20 5.84 -7.85 -3.20
C ALA A 20 7.12 -7.12 -2.78
N PHE A 21 8.22 -7.87 -2.73
CA PHE A 21 9.55 -7.28 -2.63
C PHE A 21 9.90 -6.61 -3.96
N THR A 22 10.65 -5.52 -3.88
CA THR A 22 11.20 -4.82 -5.05
C THR A 22 12.69 -5.04 -5.13
N ARG A 23 13.30 -4.73 -6.29
CA ARG A 23 14.75 -4.74 -6.46
C ARG A 23 15.26 -3.32 -6.59
N THR A 24 16.37 -3.03 -5.92
CA THR A 24 17.10 -1.77 -6.12
C THR A 24 17.80 -1.79 -7.47
N GLU A 25 18.40 -0.68 -7.88
CA GLU A 25 19.13 -0.60 -9.16
C GLU A 25 20.32 -1.56 -9.24
N GLY A 26 20.92 -1.91 -8.10
CA GLY A 26 21.96 -2.94 -8.01
C GLY A 26 21.43 -4.38 -8.14
N ASN A 27 20.15 -4.55 -8.52
CA ASN A 27 19.45 -5.84 -8.56
C ASN A 27 19.42 -6.57 -7.20
N ILE A 28 19.42 -5.84 -6.08
CA ILE A 28 19.34 -6.44 -4.75
C ILE A 28 17.90 -6.34 -4.25
N ILE A 29 17.39 -7.41 -3.65
CA ILE A 29 16.04 -7.42 -3.12
C ILE A 29 15.95 -6.49 -1.91
N CYS A 30 15.05 -5.50 -1.97
CA CYS A 30 14.83 -4.53 -0.90
C CYS A 30 13.93 -5.13 0.20
N PRO A 31 14.37 -5.16 1.48
CA PRO A 31 13.58 -5.73 2.56
C PRO A 31 12.53 -4.76 3.12
N LEU A 32 12.52 -3.48 2.70
CA LEU A 32 11.60 -2.45 3.20
C LEU A 32 10.55 -2.06 2.15
N ILE A 33 9.37 -1.69 2.62
CA ILE A 33 8.31 -1.06 1.83
C ILE A 33 7.77 0.17 2.57
N LYS A 34 7.46 1.26 1.84
CA LYS A 34 6.76 2.42 2.42
C LYS A 34 5.34 2.01 2.79
N ALA A 35 4.82 2.50 3.92
CA ALA A 35 3.50 2.11 4.42
C ALA A 35 2.38 2.39 3.40
N GLU A 36 2.44 3.52 2.71
CA GLU A 36 1.49 3.90 1.65
C GLU A 36 1.49 2.98 0.42
N ASN A 37 2.58 2.24 0.19
CA ASN A 37 2.69 1.29 -0.92
C ASN A 37 2.18 -0.12 -0.53
N SER A 38 1.81 -0.35 0.73
CA SER A 38 1.45 -1.67 1.25
C SER A 38 -0.04 -1.96 1.16
N VAL A 39 -0.40 -3.11 0.58
CA VAL A 39 -1.79 -3.61 0.55
C VAL A 39 -2.30 -3.96 1.96
N ARG A 40 -1.39 -4.36 2.86
CA ARG A 40 -1.73 -4.66 4.26
C ARG A 40 -2.12 -3.41 5.02
N VAL A 41 -1.43 -2.31 4.76
CA VAL A 41 -1.74 -1.01 5.35
C VAL A 41 -3.04 -0.47 4.77
N LEU A 42 -3.23 -0.58 3.44
CA LEU A 42 -4.48 -0.22 2.79
C LEU A 42 -5.67 -1.00 3.37
N TYR A 43 -5.56 -2.32 3.55
CA TYR A 43 -6.61 -3.10 4.21
C TYR A 43 -6.88 -2.63 5.64
N LYS A 44 -5.83 -2.35 6.43
CA LYS A 44 -5.96 -1.93 7.83
C LYS A 44 -6.56 -0.53 7.98
N LEU A 45 -6.28 0.39 7.07
CA LEU A 45 -6.67 1.80 7.18
C LEU A 45 -7.89 2.15 6.30
N GLU A 46 -8.09 1.46 5.18
CA GLU A 46 -9.08 1.76 4.14
C GLU A 46 -9.71 0.47 3.55
N GLU A 47 -10.17 -0.45 4.39
CA GLU A 47 -10.71 -1.77 3.98
C GLU A 47 -11.75 -1.68 2.86
N TYR A 48 -12.67 -0.71 2.93
CA TYR A 48 -13.71 -0.51 1.93
C TYR A 48 -13.13 -0.23 0.53
N VAL A 49 -12.12 0.64 0.44
CA VAL A 49 -11.48 0.99 -0.83
C VAL A 49 -10.94 -0.27 -1.49
N LEU A 50 -10.24 -1.11 -0.70
CA LEU A 50 -9.72 -2.39 -1.17
C LEU A 50 -10.84 -3.38 -1.52
N HIS A 51 -11.90 -3.48 -0.72
CA HIS A 51 -13.05 -4.35 -1.00
C HIS A 51 -13.72 -4.00 -2.34
N ARG A 52 -13.94 -2.71 -2.58
CA ARG A 52 -14.50 -2.19 -3.84
C ARG A 52 -13.62 -2.56 -5.03
N ILE A 53 -12.31 -2.35 -4.92
CA ILE A 53 -11.34 -2.65 -5.98
C ILE A 53 -11.33 -4.16 -6.29
N VAL A 54 -11.23 -4.99 -5.25
CA VAL A 54 -11.23 -6.47 -5.33
C VAL A 54 -12.53 -6.98 -5.94
N ARG A 55 -13.69 -6.45 -5.51
CA ARG A 55 -15.01 -6.79 -6.06
C ARG A 55 -15.13 -6.45 -7.54
N GLN A 56 -14.70 -5.25 -7.95
CA GLN A 56 -14.72 -4.85 -9.35
C GLN A 56 -13.79 -5.72 -10.20
N ALA A 57 -12.56 -5.97 -9.72
CA ALA A 57 -11.60 -6.79 -10.43
C ALA A 57 -12.09 -8.24 -10.62
N GLY A 58 -12.71 -8.81 -9.59
CA GLY A 58 -13.26 -10.17 -9.65
C GLY A 58 -14.49 -10.30 -10.55
N ALA A 59 -15.36 -9.29 -10.58
CA ALA A 59 -16.63 -9.35 -11.32
C ALA A 59 -16.44 -9.54 -12.82
N GLU A 60 -15.43 -8.94 -13.43
CA GLU A 60 -15.19 -9.00 -14.89
C GLU A 60 -14.71 -10.37 -15.36
N ILE A 61 -14.19 -11.20 -14.45
CA ILE A 61 -13.72 -12.58 -14.71
C ILE A 61 -14.62 -13.65 -14.08
N GLY A 62 -15.83 -13.27 -13.65
CA GLY A 62 -16.83 -14.20 -13.12
C GLY A 62 -16.58 -14.67 -11.68
N LEU A 63 -15.73 -13.98 -10.91
CA LEU A 63 -15.61 -14.10 -9.47
C LEU A 63 -16.61 -13.19 -8.77
N THR A 64 -17.31 -13.70 -7.75
CA THR A 64 -18.38 -12.96 -7.06
C THR A 64 -18.29 -13.11 -5.56
N ASN A 65 -18.82 -12.11 -4.85
CA ASN A 65 -18.90 -12.04 -3.38
C ASN A 65 -17.54 -12.23 -2.67
N PRO A 66 -16.56 -11.34 -2.90
CA PRO A 66 -15.29 -11.39 -2.18
C PRO A 66 -15.51 -11.28 -0.68
N THR A 67 -14.85 -12.16 0.07
CA THR A 67 -14.80 -12.13 1.54
C THR A 67 -13.34 -12.14 1.99
N PHE A 68 -12.91 -11.12 2.73
CA PHE A 68 -11.58 -11.11 3.31
C PHE A 68 -11.47 -12.09 4.48
N LEU A 69 -10.36 -12.82 4.50
CA LEU A 69 -10.02 -13.76 5.56
C LEU A 69 -8.63 -13.41 6.08
N TRP A 70 -8.55 -12.99 7.35
CA TRP A 70 -7.29 -12.70 8.03
C TRP A 70 -6.60 -13.97 8.56
N LYS A 71 -7.35 -15.07 8.66
CA LYS A 71 -6.87 -16.39 9.05
C LYS A 71 -7.17 -17.36 7.93
N SER A 72 -6.16 -18.04 7.41
CA SER A 72 -6.40 -19.25 6.62
C SER A 72 -7.13 -20.24 7.51
N GLY A 73 -8.39 -20.56 7.17
CA GLY A 73 -9.19 -21.54 7.91
C GLY A 73 -8.58 -22.95 7.93
N ALA A 74 -7.51 -23.19 7.16
CA ALA A 74 -6.85 -24.48 7.03
C ALA A 74 -5.68 -24.69 8.01
N THR A 75 -4.95 -23.63 8.41
CA THR A 75 -3.70 -23.80 9.18
C THR A 75 -3.76 -23.33 10.63
N TYR A 76 -4.80 -22.59 11.05
CA TYR A 76 -4.94 -21.99 12.41
C TYR A 76 -3.75 -21.11 12.85
N ARG A 77 -2.76 -20.85 11.99
CA ARG A 77 -1.60 -20.01 12.29
C ARG A 77 -1.98 -18.54 12.08
N ASN A 78 -1.56 -17.67 13.01
CA ASN A 78 -1.58 -16.23 12.78
C ASN A 78 -0.55 -15.93 11.68
N MET A 79 -1.02 -15.69 10.45
CA MET A 79 -0.18 -15.31 9.32
C MET A 79 -0.19 -13.80 9.18
N GLU A 80 0.64 -13.14 9.97
CA GLU A 80 0.72 -11.67 9.93
C GLU A 80 1.08 -11.20 8.51
N GLY A 81 0.12 -10.53 7.86
CA GLY A 81 0.32 -9.88 6.57
C GLY A 81 -0.01 -10.66 5.30
N ASN A 82 -0.49 -11.90 5.36
CA ASN A 82 -1.08 -12.54 4.17
C ASN A 82 -2.58 -12.26 4.14
N LEU A 83 -3.07 -11.46 3.18
CA LEU A 83 -4.49 -11.15 3.06
C LEU A 83 -5.16 -12.13 2.11
N PHE A 84 -6.13 -12.91 2.58
CA PHE A 84 -6.85 -13.86 1.73
C PHE A 84 -8.21 -13.31 1.32
N VAL A 85 -8.59 -13.55 0.07
CA VAL A 85 -9.90 -13.20 -0.49
C VAL A 85 -10.56 -14.47 -1.01
N GLU A 86 -11.64 -14.87 -0.34
CA GLU A 86 -12.48 -15.97 -0.80
C GLU A 86 -13.55 -15.46 -1.78
N TYR A 87 -13.68 -16.13 -2.92
CA TYR A 87 -14.66 -15.85 -3.96
C TYR A 87 -15.51 -17.07 -4.29
N PHE A 88 -16.72 -16.83 -4.80
CA PHE A 88 -17.48 -17.83 -5.56
C PHE A 88 -17.23 -17.63 -7.06
N ALA A 89 -16.71 -18.67 -7.71
CA ALA A 89 -16.49 -18.65 -9.14
C ALA A 89 -17.68 -19.27 -9.89
N SER A 90 -18.18 -18.52 -10.87
CA SER A 90 -19.24 -18.96 -11.79
C SER A 90 -18.73 -19.80 -12.96
N VAL A 91 -17.40 -19.83 -13.14
CA VAL A 91 -16.67 -20.55 -14.19
C VAL A 91 -15.45 -21.22 -13.56
N SER A 92 -14.86 -22.23 -14.22
CA SER A 92 -13.59 -22.82 -13.77
C SER A 92 -12.50 -21.75 -13.73
N PHE A 93 -11.88 -21.56 -12.56
CA PHE A 93 -10.79 -20.61 -12.39
C PHE A 93 -9.47 -21.28 -12.74
N ASP A 94 -8.85 -20.83 -13.83
CA ASP A 94 -7.57 -21.32 -14.33
C ASP A 94 -6.49 -20.23 -14.31
N GLU A 95 -5.31 -20.56 -14.83
CA GLU A 95 -4.15 -19.67 -14.83
C GLU A 95 -4.33 -18.45 -15.74
N ASN A 96 -5.12 -18.56 -16.81
CA ASN A 96 -5.43 -17.42 -17.69
C ASN A 96 -6.33 -16.42 -16.97
N ASN A 97 -7.35 -16.92 -16.25
CA ASN A 97 -8.22 -16.08 -15.42
C ASN A 97 -7.43 -15.40 -14.30
N LEU A 98 -6.47 -16.10 -13.69
CA LEU A 98 -5.58 -15.52 -12.68
C LEU A 98 -4.72 -14.39 -13.26
N LYS A 99 -4.09 -14.58 -14.41
CA LYS A 99 -3.28 -13.52 -15.06
C LYS A 99 -4.12 -12.28 -15.40
N GLN A 100 -5.34 -12.48 -15.87
CA GLN A 100 -6.26 -11.39 -16.14
C GLN A 100 -6.67 -10.66 -14.85
N TYR A 101 -7.00 -11.41 -13.79
CA TYR A 101 -7.28 -10.86 -12.47
C TYR A 101 -6.11 -10.02 -11.93
N GLN A 102 -4.90 -10.57 -12.00
CA GLN A 102 -3.67 -9.92 -11.53
C GLN A 102 -3.47 -8.56 -12.19
N LYS A 103 -3.53 -8.54 -13.53
CA LYS A 103 -3.38 -7.31 -14.31
C LYS A 103 -4.44 -6.27 -13.94
N MET A 104 -5.69 -6.68 -13.84
CA MET A 104 -6.77 -5.74 -13.52
C MET A 104 -6.70 -5.22 -12.09
N LEU A 105 -6.40 -6.09 -11.11
CA LEU A 105 -6.30 -5.69 -9.72
C LEU A 105 -5.16 -4.69 -9.53
N ALA A 106 -3.98 -4.98 -10.10
CA ALA A 106 -2.85 -4.07 -10.08
C ALA A 106 -3.22 -2.70 -10.67
N GLN A 107 -3.83 -2.67 -11.87
CA GLN A 107 -4.26 -1.44 -12.52
C GLN A 107 -5.23 -0.61 -11.66
N LYS A 108 -6.23 -1.26 -11.04
CA LYS A 108 -7.20 -0.57 -10.19
C LYS A 108 -6.60 -0.11 -8.87
N LEU A 109 -5.67 -0.88 -8.29
CA LEU A 109 -4.95 -0.49 -7.08
C LEU A 109 -4.11 0.76 -7.32
N THR A 110 -3.31 0.80 -8.39
CA THR A 110 -2.47 1.95 -8.73
C THR A 110 -3.28 3.21 -9.08
N ALA A 111 -4.50 3.05 -9.61
CA ALA A 111 -5.36 4.17 -9.96
C ALA A 111 -6.04 4.84 -8.75
N VAL A 112 -6.26 4.10 -7.65
CA VAL A 112 -7.05 4.55 -6.49
C VAL A 112 -6.20 4.67 -5.23
N SER A 113 -5.05 4.00 -5.17
CA SER A 113 -4.16 3.97 -4.02
C SER A 113 -2.69 4.02 -4.50
N LYS A 114 -1.76 4.23 -3.57
CA LYS A 114 -0.32 4.12 -3.86
C LYS A 114 0.21 2.69 -3.81
N VAL A 115 -0.65 1.67 -3.71
CA VAL A 115 -0.23 0.26 -3.72
C VAL A 115 0.23 -0.14 -5.13
N LYS A 116 1.53 -0.43 -5.26
CA LYS A 116 2.19 -0.69 -6.56
C LYS A 116 2.56 -2.15 -6.74
N HIS A 117 3.37 -2.67 -5.82
CA HIS A 117 3.99 -3.98 -5.93
C HIS A 117 3.23 -4.99 -5.07
N ILE A 118 2.21 -5.61 -5.67
CA ILE A 118 1.38 -6.63 -5.03
C ILE A 118 1.64 -7.99 -5.66
N LEU A 119 1.93 -8.97 -4.82
CA LEU A 119 1.94 -10.38 -5.18
C LEU A 119 0.54 -10.95 -4.99
N ILE A 120 -0.01 -11.51 -6.06
CA ILE A 120 -1.35 -12.06 -6.12
C ILE A 120 -1.24 -13.52 -6.51
N ASP A 121 -1.63 -14.41 -5.62
CA ASP A 121 -1.47 -15.85 -5.82
C ASP A 121 -2.79 -16.60 -5.67
N TYR A 122 -2.95 -17.68 -6.45
CA TYR A 122 -4.09 -18.58 -6.32
C TYR A 122 -3.74 -19.71 -5.36
N VAL A 123 -4.38 -19.70 -4.19
CA VAL A 123 -4.04 -20.58 -3.08
C VAL A 123 -4.54 -21.99 -3.37
N ARG A 124 -3.63 -22.86 -3.81
CA ARG A 124 -3.85 -24.31 -3.94
C ARG A 124 -3.45 -25.07 -2.68
N ASP A 125 -2.40 -24.59 -2.01
CA ASP A 125 -1.94 -25.06 -0.71
C ASP A 125 -1.90 -23.88 0.28
N THR A 126 -2.46 -24.10 1.46
CA THR A 126 -2.51 -23.11 2.54
C THR A 126 -1.30 -23.18 3.46
N GLU A 127 -0.40 -24.15 3.28
CA GLU A 127 0.81 -24.31 4.08
C GLU A 127 1.97 -23.40 3.64
N ASP A 128 2.03 -23.02 2.36
CA ASP A 128 3.07 -22.14 1.83
C ASP A 128 2.96 -20.73 2.44
N ILE A 129 3.98 -20.28 3.19
CA ILE A 129 4.04 -18.95 3.83
C ILE A 129 4.83 -18.01 2.94
N ILE A 130 4.20 -16.98 2.37
CA ILE A 130 4.92 -15.95 1.60
C ILE A 130 5.46 -14.90 2.56
N PRO A 131 6.80 -14.73 2.68
CA PRO A 131 7.39 -13.67 3.46
C PRO A 131 7.03 -12.31 2.87
N GLN A 132 7.06 -11.28 3.70
CA GLN A 132 6.62 -9.93 3.36
C GLN A 132 7.71 -8.92 3.67
N PRO A 133 7.83 -7.84 2.88
CA PRO A 133 8.72 -6.73 3.21
C PRO A 133 8.31 -6.09 4.56
N ILE A 134 9.29 -5.50 5.23
CA ILE A 134 9.12 -4.81 6.51
C ILE A 134 8.50 -3.44 6.23
N ILE A 135 7.45 -3.10 6.99
CA ILE A 135 6.89 -1.75 7.02
C ILE A 135 7.43 -1.09 8.28
N SER A 136 8.11 0.04 8.11
CA SER A 136 8.63 0.78 9.26
C SER A 136 7.49 1.39 10.08
N GLU A 137 7.57 1.32 11.41
CA GLU A 137 6.61 1.91 12.34
C GLU A 137 6.50 3.42 12.12
N THR A 138 7.63 4.09 11.86
CA THR A 138 7.65 5.53 11.56
C THR A 138 6.86 5.83 10.28
N SER A 139 7.11 5.08 9.21
CA SER A 139 6.37 5.24 7.93
C SER A 139 4.87 5.00 8.13
N PHE A 140 4.51 3.97 8.90
CA PHE A 140 3.12 3.66 9.20
C PHE A 140 2.44 4.75 10.02
N LYS A 141 3.07 5.28 11.07
CA LYS A 141 2.52 6.38 11.89
C LYS A 141 2.30 7.64 11.06
N LEU A 142 3.30 8.05 10.28
CA LEU A 142 3.20 9.23 9.41
C LEU A 142 2.09 9.07 8.36
N HIS A 143 2.00 7.92 7.70
CA HIS A 143 0.97 7.67 6.71
C HIS A 143 -0.43 7.63 7.34
N LYS A 144 -0.60 6.98 8.50
CA LYS A 144 -1.87 6.97 9.25
C LYS A 144 -2.34 8.38 9.60
N LEU A 145 -1.44 9.21 10.11
CA LEU A 145 -1.75 10.59 10.44
C LEU A 145 -2.11 11.40 9.18
N LYS A 146 -1.34 11.26 8.09
CA LYS A 146 -1.60 11.91 6.81
C LYS A 146 -3.00 11.59 6.27
N LEU A 147 -3.39 10.31 6.22
CA LEU A 147 -4.73 9.91 5.78
C LEU A 147 -5.84 10.49 6.66
N CYS A 148 -5.61 10.59 7.98
CA CYS A 148 -6.58 11.24 8.87
C CYS A 148 -6.74 12.73 8.55
N TYR A 149 -5.63 13.44 8.28
CA TYR A 149 -5.66 14.83 7.90
C TYR A 149 -6.36 15.07 6.54
N GLU A 150 -6.00 14.30 5.52
CA GLU A 150 -6.60 14.38 4.18
C GLU A 150 -8.11 14.05 4.21
N GLY A 151 -8.51 13.05 4.99
CA GLY A 151 -9.92 12.72 5.19
C GLY A 151 -10.72 13.84 5.86
N LEU A 152 -10.16 14.48 6.90
CA LEU A 152 -10.84 15.57 7.61
C LEU A 152 -10.90 16.86 6.78
N THR A 153 -9.84 17.19 6.04
CA THR A 153 -9.82 18.36 5.15
C THR A 153 -10.84 18.22 4.04
N THR A 154 -10.93 17.05 3.39
CA THR A 154 -11.98 16.77 2.39
C THR A 154 -13.39 16.97 2.96
N ILE A 155 -13.66 16.50 4.19
CA ILE A 155 -14.95 16.70 4.86
C ILE A 155 -15.20 18.18 5.16
N SER A 156 -14.15 18.94 5.50
CA SER A 156 -14.27 20.37 5.82
C SER A 156 -14.54 21.24 4.60
N GLU A 157 -14.09 20.86 3.39
CA GLU A 157 -14.36 21.59 2.15
C GLU A 157 -15.87 21.65 1.81
N ASP A 158 -16.64 20.66 2.28
CA ASP A 158 -18.10 20.57 2.11
C ASP A 158 -18.89 21.39 3.15
N ILE A 159 -18.25 21.91 4.19
CA ILE A 159 -18.90 22.69 5.26
C ILE A 159 -18.59 24.16 5.02
N ASP A 160 -19.64 24.98 4.85
CA ASP A 160 -19.50 26.42 4.61
C ASP A 160 -18.53 27.06 5.64
N LYS A 161 -17.43 27.57 5.10
CA LYS A 161 -16.15 27.92 5.74
C LYS A 161 -16.30 28.76 7.02
N GLU A 162 -15.98 28.18 8.17
CA GLU A 162 -15.54 28.96 9.33
C GLU A 162 -14.01 29.22 9.21
N PRO A 163 -13.55 30.49 9.26
CA PRO A 163 -12.13 30.83 9.15
C PRO A 163 -11.25 30.15 10.20
N ASP A 164 -11.81 29.82 11.37
CA ASP A 164 -11.11 29.12 12.45
C ASP A 164 -10.75 27.67 12.08
N LEU A 165 -11.54 26.99 11.24
CA LEU A 165 -11.25 25.63 10.78
C LEU A 165 -10.05 25.59 9.83
N ASN A 166 -9.91 26.60 8.96
CA ASN A 166 -8.74 26.71 8.07
C ASN A 166 -7.46 26.93 8.87
N VAL A 167 -7.49 27.81 9.88
CA VAL A 167 -6.34 28.04 10.77
C VAL A 167 -5.93 26.75 11.51
N ILE A 168 -6.90 25.94 11.96
CA ILE A 168 -6.61 24.64 12.59
C ILE A 168 -6.01 23.66 11.57
N ALA A 169 -6.54 23.60 10.35
CA ALA A 169 -6.02 22.74 9.29
C ALA A 169 -4.58 23.13 8.89
N ASP A 170 -4.30 24.44 8.77
CA ASP A 170 -2.98 24.97 8.47
C ASP A 170 -1.99 24.70 9.62
N THR A 171 -2.44 24.85 10.88
CA THR A 171 -1.63 24.51 12.06
C THR A 171 -1.29 23.03 12.09
N ILE A 172 -2.25 22.16 11.78
CA ILE A 172 -2.01 20.72 11.69
C ILE A 172 -1.00 20.41 10.57
N LYS A 173 -1.16 21.02 9.39
CA LYS A 173 -0.23 20.88 8.26
C LYS A 173 1.19 21.30 8.64
N SER A 174 1.33 22.47 9.27
CA SER A 174 2.63 22.95 9.78
C SER A 174 3.26 21.94 10.73
N ASN A 175 2.50 21.40 11.69
CA ASN A 175 3.02 20.40 12.63
C ASN A 175 3.36 19.06 11.94
N PHE A 176 2.70 18.71 10.84
CA PHE A 176 3.10 17.59 9.99
C PHE A 176 4.43 17.82 9.29
N ASP A 177 4.65 19.04 8.78
CA ASP A 177 5.89 19.42 8.13
C ASP A 177 7.03 19.51 9.16
N ASP A 178 6.75 19.99 10.37
CA ASP A 178 7.68 19.95 11.51
C ASP A 178 8.02 18.51 11.90
N LEU A 179 7.03 17.61 11.96
CA LEU A 179 7.26 16.17 12.19
C LEU A 179 8.19 15.55 11.15
N ARG A 180 8.09 15.97 9.88
CA ARG A 180 8.98 15.53 8.80
C ARG A 180 10.38 16.16 8.91
N GLY A 181 10.46 17.40 9.41
CA GLY A 181 11.70 18.15 9.61
C GLY A 181 12.45 17.81 10.91
N GLN A 182 11.78 17.19 11.90
CA GLN A 182 12.40 16.72 13.14
C GLN A 182 13.22 15.46 12.88
N TYR A 183 14.52 15.66 12.65
CA TYR A 183 15.47 14.57 12.47
C TYR A 183 15.88 13.96 13.80
N THR A 184 15.74 12.63 13.93
CA THR A 184 16.51 11.86 14.91
C THR A 184 17.90 11.59 14.33
N LYS A 185 18.93 12.13 14.99
CA LYS A 185 20.31 12.12 14.53
C LYS A 185 21.08 10.91 15.06
N PHE A 186 21.66 10.13 14.15
CA PHE A 186 22.50 8.97 14.46
C PHE A 186 23.96 9.23 14.09
N ALA A 187 24.85 9.39 15.07
CA ALA A 187 26.28 9.41 14.82
C ALA A 187 26.79 7.98 14.56
N VAL A 188 27.57 7.80 13.50
CA VAL A 188 28.22 6.52 13.21
C VAL A 188 29.72 6.69 13.39
N MET A 189 30.28 5.94 14.33
CA MET A 189 31.69 5.91 14.68
C MET A 189 32.27 4.51 14.43
N SER A 190 33.59 4.42 14.25
CA SER A 190 34.26 3.14 14.06
C SER A 190 35.66 3.14 14.63
N GLU A 191 36.04 2.04 15.28
CA GLU A 191 37.41 1.79 15.75
C GLU A 191 38.37 1.73 14.56
N ASN A 192 39.39 2.59 14.56
CA ASN A 192 40.29 2.84 13.42
C ASN A 192 39.62 3.23 12.08
N GLY A 193 38.37 3.74 12.09
CA GLY A 193 37.62 4.05 10.85
C GLY A 193 37.28 2.84 9.99
N LYS A 194 37.44 1.62 10.52
CA LYS A 194 37.28 0.38 9.78
C LYS A 194 35.79 0.04 9.55
N GLY A 195 35.36 0.12 8.29
CA GLY A 195 34.14 -0.59 7.81
C GLY A 195 32.85 0.19 8.04
N LYS A 196 32.96 1.37 8.64
CA LYS A 196 31.89 2.35 8.86
C LYS A 196 31.12 2.68 7.59
N SER A 197 31.80 3.26 6.59
CA SER A 197 31.20 3.69 5.33
C SER A 197 30.68 2.48 4.56
N PHE A 198 31.37 1.34 4.65
CA PHE A 198 30.96 0.10 3.99
C PHE A 198 29.60 -0.41 4.48
N ILE A 199 29.41 -0.56 5.80
CA ILE A 199 28.14 -1.01 6.39
C ILE A 199 27.02 -0.03 6.01
N LEU A 200 27.29 1.28 6.10
CA LEU A 200 26.32 2.30 5.72
C LEU A 200 25.91 2.18 4.26
N ASN A 201 26.87 2.04 3.34
CA ASN A 201 26.58 1.85 1.93
C ASN A 201 25.74 0.61 1.64
N LEU A 202 26.02 -0.51 2.31
CA LEU A 202 25.21 -1.72 2.14
C LEU A 202 23.80 -1.53 2.68
N LEU A 203 23.63 -0.88 3.84
CA LEU A 203 22.30 -0.56 4.37
C LEU A 203 21.53 0.38 3.44
N LEU A 204 22.18 1.41 2.89
CA LEU A 204 21.58 2.33 1.92
C LEU A 204 21.18 1.60 0.64
N LEU A 205 22.07 0.76 0.11
CA LEU A 205 21.83 -0.05 -1.10
C LEU A 205 20.68 -1.04 -0.90
N LEU A 206 20.58 -1.67 0.27
CA LEU A 206 19.50 -2.59 0.62
C LEU A 206 18.14 -1.88 0.70
N THR A 207 18.14 -0.58 0.95
CA THR A 207 16.92 0.19 1.26
C THR A 207 16.61 1.27 0.23
N ALA A 208 17.37 1.32 -0.87
CA ALA A 208 17.15 2.27 -1.95
C ALA A 208 15.79 2.03 -2.65
N ASP A 209 15.21 3.12 -3.16
CA ASP A 209 14.05 3.02 -4.05
C ASP A 209 14.45 2.36 -5.38
N ASN A 210 13.51 1.65 -5.99
CA ASN A 210 13.74 1.07 -7.31
C ASN A 210 13.59 2.15 -8.40
N ASN A 211 14.11 1.91 -9.61
CA ASN A 211 14.11 2.93 -10.66
C ASN A 211 12.69 3.33 -11.14
N GLU A 212 11.70 2.43 -11.06
CA GLU A 212 10.30 2.77 -11.37
C GLU A 212 9.72 3.69 -10.29
N GLU A 213 9.89 3.32 -9.01
CA GLU A 213 9.49 4.15 -7.87
C GLU A 213 10.17 5.52 -7.92
N TYR A 214 11.47 5.57 -8.26
CA TYR A 214 12.25 6.79 -8.38
C TYR A 214 11.68 7.74 -9.45
N LYS A 215 11.44 7.24 -10.66
CA LYS A 215 10.87 8.04 -11.76
C LYS A 215 9.48 8.58 -11.42
N GLU A 216 8.64 7.74 -10.82
CA GLU A 216 7.28 8.13 -10.47
C GLU A 216 7.23 9.17 -9.35
N ASN A 217 8.06 9.01 -8.31
CA ASN A 217 8.13 9.99 -7.21
C ASN A 217 8.59 11.37 -7.71
N ASN A 218 9.33 11.41 -8.81
CA ASN A 218 9.93 12.62 -9.37
C ASN A 218 9.27 13.09 -10.67
N ALA A 219 8.08 12.57 -11.00
CA ALA A 219 7.39 12.91 -12.25
C ALA A 219 7.02 14.40 -12.37
N ASN A 220 6.77 15.06 -11.23
CA ASN A 220 6.42 16.48 -11.15
C ASN A 220 7.56 17.36 -10.65
N LEU A 221 8.77 16.80 -10.45
CA LEU A 221 9.91 17.51 -9.90
C LEU A 221 10.19 18.80 -10.70
N LYS A 222 10.20 19.95 -10.02
CA LYS A 222 10.55 21.24 -10.62
C LYS A 222 12.02 21.52 -10.34
N LEU A 223 12.86 21.48 -11.37
CA LEU A 223 14.27 21.85 -11.20
C LEU A 223 14.38 23.37 -11.03
N PRO A 224 15.50 23.88 -10.48
CA PRO A 224 15.72 25.32 -10.33
C PRO A 224 15.49 26.14 -11.61
N GLN A 225 15.76 25.55 -12.77
CA GLN A 225 15.56 26.17 -14.09
C GLN A 225 14.08 26.35 -14.47
N ASP A 226 13.19 25.55 -13.86
CA ASP A 226 11.74 25.56 -14.12
C ASP A 226 11.00 26.57 -13.24
N ILE A 227 11.70 27.23 -12.31
CA ILE A 227 11.13 28.24 -11.40
C ILE A 227 10.81 29.53 -12.17
N GLU A 228 9.61 30.07 -11.95
CA GLU A 228 9.15 31.33 -12.56
C GLU A 228 9.97 32.54 -12.05
N GLU A 229 10.37 33.44 -12.97
CA GLU A 229 11.28 34.57 -12.69
C GLU A 229 10.70 35.63 -11.74
N ASN A 230 9.38 35.71 -11.63
CA ASN A 230 8.66 36.74 -10.87
C ASN A 230 8.31 36.33 -9.44
N LYS A 231 8.60 35.09 -9.03
CA LYS A 231 8.24 34.59 -7.70
C LYS A 231 9.33 34.89 -6.65
N THR A 232 8.89 35.26 -5.45
CA THR A 232 9.80 35.51 -4.32
C THR A 232 10.18 34.20 -3.61
N VAL A 233 11.17 34.25 -2.72
CA VAL A 233 11.55 33.10 -1.88
C VAL A 233 10.37 32.68 -0.99
N GLU A 234 9.63 33.62 -0.40
CA GLU A 234 8.46 33.34 0.45
C GLU A 234 7.35 32.61 -0.31
N GLU A 235 7.07 32.98 -1.56
CA GLU A 235 6.03 32.35 -2.39
C GLU A 235 6.38 30.91 -2.82
N ILE A 236 7.67 30.55 -2.82
CA ILE A 236 8.16 29.26 -3.33
C ILE A 236 8.53 28.29 -2.21
N GLU A 237 8.83 28.78 -1.01
CA GLU A 237 9.24 27.96 0.13
C GLU A 237 8.27 26.83 0.46
N GLU A 238 6.98 27.01 0.15
CA GLU A 238 5.92 26.03 0.37
C GLU A 238 5.67 25.05 -0.81
N ASP A 239 6.40 25.17 -1.93
CA ASP A 239 6.19 24.31 -3.10
C ASP A 239 6.71 22.88 -2.83
N GLU A 240 5.78 21.91 -2.78
CA GLU A 240 6.08 20.51 -2.52
C GLU A 240 6.90 19.84 -3.64
N ASP A 241 6.90 20.36 -4.87
CA ASP A 241 7.56 19.75 -6.03
C ASP A 241 9.05 20.12 -6.15
N LEU A 242 9.56 20.98 -5.26
CA LEU A 242 10.97 21.38 -5.26
C LEU A 242 11.91 20.30 -4.71
N PRO A 243 13.18 20.27 -5.15
CA PRO A 243 14.20 19.39 -4.59
C PRO A 243 14.41 19.67 -3.10
N ASP A 244 14.54 18.63 -2.26
CA ASP A 244 14.61 18.83 -0.80
C ASP A 244 15.81 19.69 -0.35
N VAL A 245 16.92 19.67 -1.10
CA VAL A 245 18.08 20.52 -0.81
C VAL A 245 17.77 22.00 -1.03
N VAL A 246 16.96 22.31 -2.05
CA VAL A 246 16.53 23.69 -2.33
C VAL A 246 15.58 24.16 -1.24
N LYS A 247 14.65 23.30 -0.80
CA LYS A 247 13.74 23.62 0.31
C LYS A 247 14.50 23.99 1.58
N ASP A 248 15.52 23.21 1.94
CA ASP A 248 16.33 23.48 3.14
C ASP A 248 17.12 24.81 3.04
N VAL A 249 17.64 25.14 1.85
CA VAL A 249 18.30 26.43 1.60
C VAL A 249 17.32 27.59 1.68
N LEU A 250 16.14 27.49 1.06
CA LEU A 250 15.13 28.55 1.09
C LEU A 250 14.58 28.79 2.51
N LYS A 251 14.41 27.73 3.31
CA LYS A 251 14.00 27.84 4.72
C LYS A 251 14.96 28.68 5.55
N THR A 252 16.25 28.56 5.29
CA THR A 252 17.31 29.25 6.03
C THR A 252 17.73 30.59 5.42
N ALA A 253 17.22 30.94 4.23
CA ALA A 253 17.51 32.18 3.55
C ALA A 253 16.99 33.40 4.33
N THR A 254 17.85 34.40 4.53
CA THR A 254 17.53 35.66 5.24
C THR A 254 16.79 36.68 4.37
N TYR A 255 16.78 36.52 3.05
CA TYR A 255 16.22 37.48 2.09
C TYR A 255 14.94 36.94 1.41
N LYS A 256 13.84 36.86 2.18
CA LYS A 256 12.56 36.26 1.71
C LYS A 256 11.90 37.03 0.54
N ASP A 257 12.19 38.32 0.40
CA ASP A 257 11.64 39.18 -0.67
C ASP A 257 12.38 39.07 -2.02
N GLN A 258 13.52 38.37 -2.09
CA GLN A 258 14.32 38.28 -3.33
C GLN A 258 13.72 37.29 -4.34
N CYS A 259 14.07 37.46 -5.61
CA CYS A 259 13.75 36.51 -6.68
C CYS A 259 14.37 35.14 -6.38
N ALA A 260 13.54 34.14 -6.15
CA ALA A 260 13.98 32.80 -5.76
C ALA A 260 14.89 32.16 -6.80
N LYS A 261 14.56 32.29 -8.09
CA LYS A 261 15.37 31.76 -9.20
C LYS A 261 16.80 32.28 -9.17
N THR A 262 16.98 33.59 -8.97
CA THR A 262 18.31 34.22 -8.95
C THR A 262 19.16 33.68 -7.78
N VAL A 263 18.55 33.50 -6.62
CA VAL A 263 19.23 32.96 -5.44
C VAL A 263 19.66 31.51 -5.71
N ILE A 264 18.75 30.66 -6.19
CA ILE A 264 19.00 29.22 -6.33
C ILE A 264 19.96 28.93 -7.50
N GLU A 265 19.78 29.56 -8.67
CA GLU A 265 20.62 29.31 -9.84
C GLU A 265 22.10 29.64 -9.57
N SER A 266 22.37 30.66 -8.74
CA SER A 266 23.74 31.04 -8.36
C SER A 266 24.49 29.97 -7.57
N LEU A 267 23.77 29.08 -6.89
CA LEU A 267 24.33 28.00 -6.06
C LEU A 267 24.40 26.66 -6.81
N CYS A 268 23.67 26.52 -7.91
CA CYS A 268 23.49 25.24 -8.59
C CYS A 268 24.65 24.91 -9.52
N CYS A 269 25.32 23.80 -9.23
CA CYS A 269 26.41 23.27 -10.02
C CYS A 269 25.91 22.24 -11.05
N GLN A 270 26.60 22.14 -12.19
CA GLN A 270 26.29 21.13 -13.18
C GLN A 270 26.77 19.75 -12.72
N LEU A 271 25.93 18.73 -12.94
CA LEU A 271 26.35 17.35 -12.77
C LEU A 271 27.32 16.94 -13.89
N PRO A 272 28.33 16.12 -13.58
CA PRO A 272 29.17 15.49 -14.59
C PRO A 272 28.30 14.81 -15.66
N ARG A 273 28.45 15.24 -16.92
CA ARG A 273 27.74 14.61 -18.04
C ARG A 273 28.45 13.30 -18.41
N HIS A 274 27.79 12.18 -18.16
CA HIS A 274 28.25 10.89 -18.62
C HIS A 274 27.71 10.64 -20.05
N ILE A 275 28.59 10.73 -21.05
CA ILE A 275 28.24 10.47 -22.45
C ILE A 275 28.19 8.95 -22.65
N GLU A 276 26.98 8.37 -22.62
CA GLU A 276 26.75 7.07 -23.25
C GLU A 276 26.36 7.32 -24.71
N GLU A 277 27.33 7.31 -25.63
CA GLU A 277 27.02 7.19 -27.06
C GLU A 277 27.58 5.88 -27.62
N ASN A 278 26.64 5.00 -27.96
CA ASN A 278 26.70 3.98 -29.02
C ASN A 278 28.03 3.90 -29.80
N LYS A 279 28.97 3.06 -29.33
CA LYS A 279 29.89 2.37 -30.24
C LYS A 279 29.40 0.95 -30.44
N THR A 280 28.57 0.77 -31.46
CA THR A 280 28.47 -0.50 -32.18
C THR A 280 29.88 -0.94 -32.57
N VAL A 281 30.19 -2.17 -32.22
CA VAL A 281 31.42 -2.89 -32.58
C VAL A 281 31.58 -2.87 -34.10
N GLU A 282 32.47 -2.01 -34.60
CA GLU A 282 33.31 -2.32 -35.74
C GLU A 282 34.74 -1.89 -35.41
N GLU A 283 35.64 -2.83 -35.61
CA GLU A 283 37.06 -2.83 -35.28
C GLU A 283 37.80 -1.67 -35.94
N THR A 284 38.59 -0.90 -35.19
CA THR A 284 39.94 -0.50 -35.59
C THR A 284 40.69 0.14 -34.42
N GLU A 285 41.99 -0.14 -34.41
CA GLU A 285 42.98 0.07 -33.37
C GLU A 285 43.35 1.55 -33.13
N GLU A 286 43.94 1.79 -31.95
CA GLU A 286 44.81 2.92 -31.60
C GLU A 286 44.15 4.31 -31.52
N ASP A 287 43.58 4.61 -30.33
CA ASP A 287 43.76 5.89 -29.63
C ASP A 287 43.31 5.69 -28.17
N GLU A 288 44.28 5.44 -27.29
CA GLU A 288 44.14 5.45 -25.83
C GLU A 288 44.23 6.90 -25.35
N ASP A 289 43.18 7.42 -24.72
CA ASP A 289 43.17 8.47 -23.67
C ASP A 289 41.81 9.21 -23.67
N LEU A 290 40.79 8.68 -22.95
CA LEU A 290 39.59 9.40 -22.40
C LEU A 290 38.64 8.43 -21.61
N PRO A 291 37.79 8.95 -20.68
CA PRO A 291 37.50 8.37 -19.36
C PRO A 291 36.24 7.47 -19.31
N ASP A 292 36.21 6.37 -20.05
CA ASP A 292 34.99 5.56 -20.26
C ASP A 292 35.00 4.15 -19.60
N VAL A 293 36.04 3.82 -18.82
CA VAL A 293 36.27 2.44 -18.33
C VAL A 293 35.77 2.20 -16.88
N SER A 294 35.70 3.22 -16.03
CA SER A 294 35.43 3.04 -14.58
C SER A 294 33.95 2.78 -14.24
N ILE A 295 33.00 3.28 -15.03
CA ILE A 295 31.56 3.20 -14.72
C ILE A 295 30.95 1.82 -15.03
N LYS A 296 31.44 1.12 -16.08
CA LYS A 296 31.04 -0.28 -16.34
C LYS A 296 31.51 -1.22 -15.22
N GLN A 297 32.57 -0.86 -14.49
CA GLN A 297 33.12 -1.68 -13.41
C GLN A 297 32.32 -1.58 -12.10
N SER A 298 31.75 -0.42 -11.75
CA SER A 298 31.10 -0.24 -10.44
C SER A 298 29.79 -1.00 -10.23
N ASN A 299 28.94 -1.07 -11.27
CA ASN A 299 27.79 -1.97 -11.23
C ASN A 299 28.22 -3.45 -11.31
N SER A 300 29.34 -3.74 -12.00
CA SER A 300 29.84 -5.11 -12.12
C SER A 300 30.33 -5.70 -10.79
N SER A 301 30.86 -4.87 -9.87
CA SER A 301 31.26 -5.34 -8.54
C SER A 301 30.07 -5.73 -7.66
N LEU A 302 28.96 -4.99 -7.75
CA LEU A 302 27.72 -5.35 -7.02
C LEU A 302 27.09 -6.63 -7.58
N LEU A 303 27.17 -6.85 -8.89
CA LEU A 303 26.70 -8.09 -9.52
C LEU A 303 27.46 -9.33 -9.03
N ASN A 304 28.72 -9.18 -8.61
CA ASN A 304 29.52 -10.27 -8.07
C ASN A 304 29.08 -10.71 -6.66
N LEU A 305 28.25 -9.94 -5.95
CA LEU A 305 27.74 -10.30 -4.61
C LEU A 305 27.03 -11.65 -4.59
N VAL A 306 26.40 -12.07 -5.69
CA VAL A 306 25.76 -13.38 -5.84
C VAL A 306 26.72 -14.54 -5.55
N ASN A 307 28.00 -14.36 -5.89
CA ASN A 307 29.03 -15.38 -5.73
C ASN A 307 29.52 -15.49 -4.28
N TYR A 308 29.35 -14.46 -3.45
CA TYR A 308 29.83 -14.47 -2.05
C TYR A 308 29.19 -15.61 -1.25
N PHE A 309 27.87 -15.77 -1.40
CA PHE A 309 27.12 -16.78 -0.65
C PHE A 309 27.39 -18.20 -1.15
N SER A 310 27.73 -18.34 -2.44
CA SER A 310 27.85 -19.62 -3.13
C SER A 310 29.30 -20.12 -3.22
N ALA A 311 30.29 -19.24 -3.16
CA ALA A 311 31.72 -19.54 -3.19
C ALA A 311 32.44 -18.90 -1.98
N ARG A 312 33.37 -19.65 -1.35
CA ARG A 312 34.24 -19.13 -0.29
C ARG A 312 35.36 -18.25 -0.88
N SER A 313 34.99 -17.12 -1.49
CA SER A 313 35.91 -16.14 -2.03
C SER A 313 35.57 -14.74 -1.52
N THR A 314 36.58 -14.00 -1.07
CA THR A 314 36.45 -12.56 -0.81
C THR A 314 36.10 -11.84 -2.10
N ILE A 315 35.01 -11.07 -2.09
CA ILE A 315 34.65 -10.19 -3.21
C ILE A 315 34.97 -8.77 -2.79
N ASP A 316 35.70 -8.08 -3.65
CA ASP A 316 35.86 -6.65 -3.54
C ASP A 316 34.60 -5.98 -4.07
N VAL A 317 33.96 -5.19 -3.22
CA VAL A 317 32.66 -4.57 -3.51
C VAL A 317 32.87 -3.07 -3.49
N GLU A 318 32.64 -2.43 -4.64
CA GLU A 318 32.70 -0.99 -4.70
C GLU A 318 31.62 -0.37 -3.80
N PRO A 319 31.93 0.72 -3.06
CA PRO A 319 30.94 1.37 -2.22
C PRO A 319 29.76 1.91 -3.04
N PHE A 320 28.57 1.97 -2.44
CA PHE A 320 27.35 2.42 -3.13
C PHE A 320 27.29 3.95 -3.35
N ILE A 321 27.74 4.72 -2.36
CA ILE A 321 27.78 6.19 -2.29
C ILE A 321 29.11 6.62 -1.64
N LEU A 322 29.31 6.33 -0.36
CA LEU A 322 30.43 6.84 0.46
C LEU A 322 31.70 6.02 0.21
N ALA A 323 32.86 6.65 0.02
CA ALA A 323 34.10 5.90 -0.17
C ALA A 323 34.49 5.09 1.08
N GLN A 324 35.17 3.95 0.89
CA GLN A 324 35.71 3.16 2.00
C GLN A 324 37.20 3.50 2.22
N LYS A 325 37.60 3.77 3.48
CA LYS A 325 39.01 3.96 3.85
C LYS A 325 39.80 2.66 3.56
N LYS A 326 40.76 2.70 2.62
CA LYS A 326 41.71 1.59 2.36
C LYS A 326 42.66 1.46 3.56
N ARG A 327 43.15 0.23 3.84
CA ARG A 327 44.03 -0.06 5.00
C ARG A 327 45.45 0.52 4.88
N GLU A 328 45.94 0.76 3.66
CA GLU A 328 47.38 0.92 3.39
C GLU A 328 47.81 2.35 3.04
N GLU A 329 46.88 3.25 2.77
CA GLU A 329 47.20 4.63 2.38
C GLU A 329 46.77 5.60 3.47
N LYS A 330 47.74 6.33 4.03
CA LYS A 330 47.46 7.48 4.89
C LYS A 330 46.72 8.50 4.03
N TYR A 331 45.47 8.76 4.35
CA TYR A 331 44.70 9.76 3.66
C TYR A 331 45.28 11.15 3.98
N GLU A 332 45.70 11.88 2.95
CA GLU A 332 46.12 13.29 3.05
C GLU A 332 44.91 14.25 3.15
N SER A 333 43.72 13.76 3.55
CA SER A 333 42.56 14.65 3.76
C SER A 333 42.74 15.37 5.08
N THR A 334 43.31 16.58 5.02
CA THR A 334 43.53 17.47 6.18
C THR A 334 42.23 18.05 6.74
N THR A 335 41.11 17.88 6.05
CA THR A 335 39.74 18.06 6.57
C THR A 335 39.06 16.73 6.75
N LYS A 336 38.53 16.58 7.95
CA LYS A 336 37.69 15.47 8.37
C LYS A 336 36.27 16.01 8.54
N CYS A 337 35.59 16.28 7.43
CA CYS A 337 34.21 16.76 7.47
C CYS A 337 33.24 15.66 7.93
N ILE A 338 32.08 16.05 8.45
CA ILE A 338 30.98 15.14 8.76
C ILE A 338 30.05 15.09 7.55
N ILE A 339 29.69 13.87 7.13
CA ILE A 339 28.74 13.66 6.05
C ILE A 339 27.37 13.39 6.64
N HIS A 340 26.41 14.24 6.29
CA HIS A 340 25.01 14.13 6.71
C HIS A 340 24.24 13.37 5.63
N LEU A 341 23.55 12.31 6.00
CA LEU A 341 22.69 11.55 5.12
C LEU A 341 21.22 11.78 5.51
N ARG A 342 20.45 12.34 4.59
CA ARG A 342 19.01 12.61 4.74
C ARG A 342 18.20 11.91 3.67
N TYR A 343 16.92 11.71 3.96
CA TYR A 343 15.99 11.28 2.92
C TYR A 343 15.83 12.39 1.88
N GLY A 344 15.97 12.04 0.60
CA GLY A 344 15.62 12.89 -0.53
C GLY A 344 14.79 12.11 -1.54
N THR A 345 13.89 12.77 -2.24
CA THR A 345 13.13 12.16 -3.35
C THR A 345 14.04 11.89 -4.57
N VAL A 346 15.07 12.70 -4.72
CA VAL A 346 16.12 12.66 -5.76
C VAL A 346 17.50 12.55 -5.10
N TYR A 347 18.50 12.05 -5.83
CA TYR A 347 19.90 12.17 -5.45
C TYR A 347 20.36 13.62 -5.58
N GLN A 348 20.77 14.21 -4.46
CA GLN A 348 21.18 15.62 -4.42
C GLN A 348 22.14 15.85 -3.24
N MET A 349 22.90 16.93 -3.31
CA MET A 349 23.95 17.24 -2.33
C MET A 349 24.10 18.74 -2.15
N SER A 350 24.34 19.15 -0.90
CA SER A 350 24.78 20.49 -0.52
C SER A 350 26.20 20.40 0.05
N VAL A 351 27.10 21.23 -0.46
CA VAL A 351 28.47 21.35 0.03
C VAL A 351 28.64 22.74 0.60
N ASN A 352 28.93 22.83 1.89
CA ASN A 352 29.19 24.08 2.58
C ASN A 352 30.69 24.19 2.86
N TYR A 353 31.29 25.30 2.47
CA TYR A 353 32.69 25.61 2.75
C TYR A 353 32.82 26.49 3.99
N PHE A 354 33.95 26.39 4.69
CA PHE A 354 34.27 27.32 5.76
C PHE A 354 34.43 28.73 5.18
N THR A 355 33.98 29.73 5.92
CA THR A 355 34.27 31.14 5.62
C THR A 355 35.77 31.41 5.78
N GLU A 356 36.26 32.47 5.14
CA GLU A 356 37.65 32.90 5.29
C GLU A 356 38.01 33.14 6.77
N GLU A 357 37.10 33.78 7.52
CA GLU A 357 37.27 34.05 8.94
C GLU A 357 37.35 32.75 9.76
N GLU A 358 36.50 31.76 9.48
CA GLU A 358 36.55 30.46 10.14
C GLU A 358 37.86 29.74 9.84
N LEU A 359 38.30 29.67 8.59
CA LEU A 359 39.57 29.03 8.21
C LEU A 359 40.77 29.72 8.88
N GLN A 360 40.80 31.05 8.89
CA GLN A 360 41.83 31.84 9.54
C GLN A 360 41.87 31.60 11.05
N HIS A 361 40.71 31.58 11.71
CA HIS A 361 40.63 31.28 13.14
C HIS A 361 41.08 29.87 13.46
N GLN A 362 40.65 28.88 12.67
CA GLN A 362 41.12 27.51 12.81
C GLN A 362 42.64 27.44 12.70
N LEU A 363 43.23 27.99 11.64
CA LEU A 363 44.69 28.00 11.47
C LEU A 363 45.41 28.77 12.59
N PHE A 364 44.80 29.83 13.12
CA PHE A 364 45.36 30.64 14.21
C PHE A 364 45.38 29.89 15.54
N ASP A 365 44.27 29.27 15.92
CA ASP A 365 44.18 28.44 17.13
C ASP A 365 45.24 27.33 17.05
N LEU A 366 45.46 26.77 15.86
CA LEU A 366 46.44 25.72 15.63
C LEU A 366 47.90 26.18 15.82
N VAL A 367 48.28 27.39 15.40
CA VAL A 367 49.64 27.93 15.59
C VAL A 367 49.86 28.56 16.97
N THR A 368 48.79 28.77 17.76
CA THR A 368 48.84 29.36 19.11
C THR A 368 48.61 28.36 20.25
N LEU A 369 48.45 27.07 19.93
CA LEU A 369 48.34 25.98 20.90
C LEU A 369 49.56 25.91 21.83
N ASN A 370 49.47 26.57 22.99
CA ASN A 370 50.44 26.44 24.07
C ASN A 370 50.36 25.03 24.67
N GLY A 371 51.51 24.39 24.86
CA GLY A 371 51.65 22.98 25.24
C GLY A 371 51.13 22.55 26.63
N GLU A 372 50.31 23.35 27.31
CA GLU A 372 49.94 23.14 28.73
C GLU A 372 48.84 22.10 28.98
N ASP A 373 48.01 21.72 27.99
CA ASP A 373 47.08 20.60 28.15
C ASP A 373 47.75 19.27 27.73
N ALA A 374 48.33 18.61 28.73
CA ALA A 374 49.09 17.38 28.61
C ALA A 374 48.20 16.14 28.59
N VAL A 375 47.84 15.67 27.38
CA VAL A 375 47.44 14.28 27.16
C VAL A 375 48.32 13.67 26.05
N VAL A 376 49.34 12.94 26.50
CA VAL A 376 50.21 11.99 25.76
C VAL A 376 51.19 12.59 24.71
N PHE A 377 52.48 12.58 25.05
CA PHE A 377 53.60 13.09 24.25
C PHE A 377 53.69 12.55 22.80
N GLN A 378 53.21 11.33 22.50
CA GLN A 378 53.22 10.76 21.14
C GLN A 378 52.05 11.24 20.26
N VAL A 379 50.96 11.72 20.85
CA VAL A 379 49.80 12.28 20.12
C VAL A 379 50.13 13.70 19.64
N LYS A 380 50.95 14.44 20.40
CA LYS A 380 51.34 15.84 20.07
C LYS A 380 52.18 15.98 18.80
N GLU A 381 53.13 15.07 18.54
CA GLU A 381 54.03 15.16 17.39
C GLU A 381 53.31 14.89 16.05
N ARG A 382 52.49 13.83 15.99
CA ARG A 382 51.67 13.55 14.80
C ARG A 382 50.55 14.56 14.60
N ALA A 383 50.00 15.11 15.69
CA ALA A 383 49.00 16.17 15.60
C ALA A 383 49.62 17.39 14.92
N LEU A 384 50.78 17.81 15.41
CA LEU A 384 51.54 18.90 14.83
C LEU A 384 51.84 18.72 13.33
N ASP A 385 52.25 17.52 12.90
CA ASP A 385 52.52 17.25 11.49
C ASP A 385 51.26 17.41 10.62
N CYS A 386 50.09 16.95 11.10
CA CYS A 386 48.81 17.17 10.43
C CYS A 386 48.45 18.67 10.34
N LEU A 387 48.73 19.43 11.41
CA LEU A 387 48.48 20.87 11.44
C LEU A 387 49.37 21.63 10.44
N LYS A 388 50.64 21.26 10.35
CA LYS A 388 51.59 21.83 9.38
C LYS A 388 51.14 21.57 7.94
N ALA A 389 50.74 20.33 7.64
CA ALA A 389 50.24 19.96 6.32
C ALA A 389 49.01 20.77 5.93
N ARG A 390 48.06 20.97 6.86
CA ARG A 390 46.84 21.75 6.59
C ARG A 390 47.13 23.22 6.29
N PHE A 391 48.05 23.82 7.03
CA PHE A 391 48.44 25.21 6.80
C PHE A 391 49.14 25.38 5.44
N GLN A 392 49.99 24.43 5.04
CA GLN A 392 50.64 24.42 3.71
C GLN A 392 49.64 24.26 2.57
N ILE A 393 48.55 23.52 2.77
CA ILE A 393 47.50 23.36 1.76
C ILE A 393 46.67 24.65 1.64
N LEU A 394 46.27 25.24 2.77
CA LEU A 394 45.31 26.36 2.77
C LEU A 394 45.95 27.73 2.52
N THR A 395 47.26 27.87 2.69
CA THR A 395 47.99 29.14 2.60
C THR A 395 49.19 29.04 1.66
N ASP A 396 49.64 30.18 1.13
CA ASP A 396 50.87 30.25 0.33
C ASP A 396 52.13 30.46 1.22
N HIS A 397 52.02 30.24 2.53
CA HIS A 397 53.07 30.50 3.51
C HIS A 397 53.79 29.20 3.93
N GLU A 398 55.13 29.24 3.98
CA GLU A 398 55.92 28.19 4.62
C GLU A 398 55.93 28.37 6.16
N ILE A 399 55.44 27.36 6.89
CA ILE A 399 55.63 27.29 8.36
C ILE A 399 57.09 26.87 8.64
N PRO A 400 57.82 27.56 9.54
CA PRO A 400 59.10 27.11 10.07
C PRO A 400 59.03 25.71 10.71
N SER A 401 60.13 24.97 10.67
CA SER A 401 60.20 23.60 11.22
C SER A 401 59.91 23.52 12.74
N ASP A 402 60.15 24.59 13.51
CA ASP A 402 59.88 24.68 14.96
C ASP A 402 58.70 25.61 15.29
N ILE A 403 57.72 25.12 16.08
CA ILE A 403 56.57 25.93 16.55
C ILE A 403 57.03 27.13 17.40
N GLU A 404 58.12 26.96 18.14
CA GLU A 404 58.68 28.04 18.97
C GLU A 404 59.20 29.21 18.13
N GLU A 405 59.54 29.01 16.85
CA GLU A 405 59.88 30.09 15.90
C GLU A 405 58.65 30.76 15.27
N SER A 406 57.47 30.11 15.31
CA SER A 406 56.20 30.72 14.91
C SER A 406 55.54 31.57 16.00
N ASN A 407 55.94 31.38 17.27
CA ASN A 407 55.49 32.22 18.38
C ASN A 407 55.96 33.68 18.17
N GLY A 408 55.02 34.54 17.79
CA GLY A 408 55.26 35.97 17.50
C GLY A 408 55.24 36.37 16.03
N LYS A 409 55.03 35.42 15.09
CA LYS A 409 54.90 35.71 13.65
C LYS A 409 53.49 36.14 13.24
N PHE A 410 52.47 35.64 13.94
CA PHE A 410 51.06 35.99 13.77
C PHE A 410 50.51 36.50 15.11
N ASN A 411 49.96 37.72 15.14
CA ASN A 411 49.38 38.33 16.33
C ASN A 411 47.86 38.15 16.40
N SER A 412 47.23 37.84 15.26
CA SER A 412 45.80 37.58 15.13
C SER A 412 45.51 36.63 13.97
N ALA A 413 44.32 36.03 13.95
CA ALA A 413 43.88 35.15 12.86
C ALA A 413 43.92 35.83 11.47
N LYS A 414 43.70 37.14 11.42
CA LYS A 414 43.73 37.93 10.18
C LYS A 414 45.12 38.06 9.55
N ASP A 415 46.18 37.74 10.31
CA ASP A 415 47.55 37.77 9.80
C ASP A 415 47.85 36.54 8.91
N ILE A 416 46.96 35.54 8.90
CA ILE A 416 47.06 34.33 8.09
C ILE A 416 46.36 34.58 6.73
N VAL A 417 47.15 34.65 5.65
CA VAL A 417 46.61 34.87 4.31
C VAL A 417 46.32 33.51 3.64
N LEU A 418 45.06 33.26 3.34
CA LEU A 418 44.65 32.08 2.55
C LEU A 418 45.09 32.24 1.09
N SER A 419 45.39 31.11 0.44
CA SER A 419 45.72 31.09 -0.99
C SER A 419 44.55 31.57 -1.85
N GLU A 420 44.85 32.11 -3.03
CA GLU A 420 43.82 32.69 -3.91
C GLU A 420 42.76 31.64 -4.34
N ASP A 421 43.18 30.41 -4.60
CA ASP A 421 42.26 29.30 -4.92
C ASP A 421 41.28 29.04 -3.77
N VAL A 422 41.76 29.08 -2.51
CA VAL A 422 40.93 28.86 -1.32
C VAL A 422 39.89 29.97 -1.14
N LYS A 423 40.26 31.21 -1.44
CA LYS A 423 39.34 32.35 -1.37
C LYS A 423 38.21 32.25 -2.40
N GLN A 424 38.41 31.56 -3.51
CA GLN A 424 37.36 31.42 -4.54
C GLN A 424 36.16 30.61 -4.04
N PHE A 425 36.35 29.64 -3.15
CA PHE A 425 35.25 28.82 -2.62
C PHE A 425 34.96 29.05 -1.13
N ALA A 426 35.80 29.80 -0.40
CA ALA A 426 35.55 30.11 1.01
C ALA A 426 34.20 30.80 1.22
N GLY A 427 33.39 30.28 2.15
CA GLY A 427 32.04 30.77 2.46
C GLY A 427 30.97 30.50 1.40
N GLN A 428 31.29 29.76 0.33
CA GLN A 428 30.31 29.37 -0.68
C GLN A 428 29.47 28.16 -0.25
N THR A 429 28.30 28.03 -0.88
CA THR A 429 27.46 26.84 -0.85
C THR A 429 27.26 26.36 -2.28
N GLU A 430 27.54 25.09 -2.53
CA GLU A 430 27.33 24.45 -3.84
C GLU A 430 26.20 23.42 -3.74
N LEU A 431 25.28 23.47 -4.70
CA LEU A 431 24.15 22.55 -4.81
C LEU A 431 24.30 21.65 -6.04
N TYR A 432 24.20 20.34 -5.84
CA TYR A 432 24.19 19.35 -6.91
C TYR A 432 22.85 18.62 -6.89
N ILE A 433 22.11 18.62 -8.00
CA ILE A 433 20.74 18.12 -8.05
C ILE A 433 20.57 17.18 -9.24
N GLY A 434 20.17 15.94 -8.96
CA GLY A 434 19.77 14.95 -9.97
C GLY A 434 18.55 15.39 -10.76
N ASN A 435 18.36 14.85 -11.95
CA ASN A 435 17.20 15.20 -12.79
C ASN A 435 15.96 14.36 -12.46
N GLY A 436 16.07 13.34 -11.60
CA GLY A 436 14.94 12.50 -11.19
C GLY A 436 14.48 11.49 -12.24
N ARG A 437 15.20 11.34 -13.35
CA ARG A 437 14.82 10.47 -14.49
C ARG A 437 15.56 9.13 -14.50
N ASP A 438 16.79 9.08 -14.02
CA ASP A 438 17.61 7.87 -14.02
C ASP A 438 18.42 7.82 -12.73
N ALA A 439 17.95 7.00 -11.78
CA ALA A 439 18.56 6.96 -10.45
C ALA A 439 20.02 6.47 -10.51
N LEU A 440 20.37 5.60 -11.48
CA LEU A 440 21.74 5.10 -11.62
C LEU A 440 22.69 6.22 -12.03
N LYS A 441 22.28 7.01 -13.03
CA LYS A 441 23.08 8.14 -13.52
C LYS A 441 23.24 9.20 -12.44
N ASP A 442 22.14 9.57 -11.80
CA ASP A 442 22.16 10.58 -10.74
C ASP A 442 22.98 10.10 -9.53
N ARG A 443 22.87 8.82 -9.14
CA ARG A 443 23.68 8.19 -8.08
C ARG A 443 25.16 8.22 -8.39
N LEU A 444 25.56 7.79 -9.59
CA LEU A 444 26.96 7.72 -9.99
C LEU A 444 27.59 9.11 -10.09
N ALA A 445 26.84 10.09 -10.59
CA ALA A 445 27.28 11.48 -10.60
C ALA A 445 27.53 11.99 -9.17
N MET A 446 26.59 11.76 -8.24
CA MET A 446 26.78 12.12 -6.82
C MET A 446 28.01 11.42 -6.21
N GLN A 447 28.17 10.12 -6.49
CA GLN A 447 29.31 9.36 -6.00
C GLN A 447 30.64 9.91 -6.52
N ALA A 448 30.71 10.29 -7.80
CA ALA A 448 31.91 10.88 -8.40
C ALA A 448 32.27 12.23 -7.76
N ILE A 449 31.28 13.14 -7.63
CA ILE A 449 31.51 14.43 -6.97
C ILE A 449 31.94 14.22 -5.52
N LEU A 450 31.30 13.29 -4.81
CA LEU A 450 31.64 13.00 -3.42
C LEU A 450 33.07 12.45 -3.30
N ARG A 451 33.52 11.61 -4.23
CA ARG A 451 34.92 11.19 -4.31
C ARG A 451 35.84 12.38 -4.52
N GLN A 452 35.54 13.31 -5.43
CA GLN A 452 36.36 14.51 -5.62
C GLN A 452 36.45 15.39 -4.35
N LEU A 453 35.40 15.40 -3.52
CA LEU A 453 35.33 16.21 -2.30
C LEU A 453 35.84 15.50 -1.04
N THR A 454 36.10 14.19 -1.08
CA THR A 454 36.49 13.40 0.10
C THR A 454 37.73 12.55 -0.13
N THR A 455 38.12 12.33 -1.39
CA THR A 455 39.20 11.43 -1.80
C THR A 455 40.20 12.14 -2.72
N SER A 456 41.49 12.21 -2.34
CA SER A 456 42.57 12.71 -3.22
C SER A 456 43.11 11.65 -4.20
N GLN A 457 42.39 10.54 -4.34
CA GLN A 457 42.81 9.32 -5.05
C GLN A 457 42.42 9.27 -6.55
N GLU A 458 42.03 10.38 -7.18
CA GLU A 458 41.72 10.40 -8.63
C GLU A 458 42.96 10.59 -9.53
N GLU A 459 42.86 10.03 -10.74
CA GLU A 459 43.93 9.76 -11.71
C GLU A 459 44.54 11.01 -12.38
N ASP A 460 43.90 12.17 -12.26
CA ASP A 460 44.35 13.42 -12.88
C ASP A 460 45.36 14.15 -11.98
N LYS A 461 46.63 13.74 -12.09
CA LYS A 461 47.75 14.32 -11.33
C LYS A 461 47.88 15.83 -11.51
N ASP A 462 47.35 16.38 -12.61
CA ASP A 462 47.43 17.80 -12.93
C ASP A 462 46.49 18.66 -12.07
N LYS A 463 45.45 18.06 -11.47
CA LYS A 463 44.48 18.75 -10.58
C LYS A 463 44.54 18.34 -9.11
N ALA A 464 45.47 17.46 -8.75
CA ALA A 464 45.58 16.91 -7.40
C ALA A 464 45.71 17.99 -6.32
N GLU A 465 46.47 19.06 -6.57
CA GLU A 465 46.65 20.16 -5.61
C GLU A 465 45.39 21.03 -5.46
N GLU A 466 44.64 21.27 -6.54
CA GLU A 466 43.35 21.97 -6.48
C GLU A 466 42.35 21.19 -5.62
N TYR A 467 42.25 19.87 -5.82
CA TYR A 467 41.40 19.02 -5.01
C TYR A 467 41.79 19.00 -3.54
N LYS A 468 43.09 18.93 -3.22
CA LYS A 468 43.56 19.01 -1.82
C LYS A 468 43.11 20.30 -1.14
N LYS A 469 43.23 21.44 -1.82
CA LYS A 469 42.78 22.75 -1.31
C LYS A 469 41.26 22.78 -1.08
N ARG A 470 40.49 22.28 -2.05
CA ARG A 470 39.03 22.23 -1.99
C ARG A 470 38.55 21.34 -0.85
N ILE A 471 39.08 20.12 -0.77
CA ILE A 471 38.84 19.17 0.32
C ILE A 471 39.09 19.88 1.65
N ALA A 472 40.28 20.48 1.84
CA ALA A 472 40.72 21.17 3.07
C ALA A 472 39.84 22.35 3.53
N ALA A 473 38.95 22.85 2.68
CA ALA A 473 38.03 23.93 3.01
C ALA A 473 36.56 23.49 3.18
N VAL A 474 36.24 22.22 2.89
CA VAL A 474 34.90 21.69 3.12
C VAL A 474 34.59 21.68 4.62
N LYS A 475 33.51 22.36 4.97
CA LYS A 475 32.96 22.38 6.33
C LYS A 475 32.01 21.21 6.55
N GLN A 476 31.08 21.02 5.62
CA GLN A 476 30.00 20.05 5.76
C GLN A 476 29.49 19.61 4.40
N ILE A 477 29.18 18.31 4.29
CA ILE A 477 28.50 17.75 3.12
C ILE A 477 27.17 17.16 3.59
N ILE A 478 26.08 17.60 2.99
CA ILE A 478 24.73 17.07 3.23
C ILE A 478 24.26 16.39 1.96
N ILE A 479 24.01 15.08 2.03
CA ILE A 479 23.57 14.25 0.92
C ILE A 479 22.13 13.84 1.18
N TYR A 480 21.26 14.09 0.21
CA TYR A 480 19.90 13.58 0.23
C TYR A 480 19.77 12.52 -0.85
N LEU A 481 19.20 11.37 -0.47
CA LEU A 481 19.11 10.23 -1.37
C LEU A 481 17.80 9.44 -1.14
N PRO A 482 17.28 8.78 -2.19
CA PRO A 482 16.02 8.03 -2.13
C PRO A 482 16.20 6.68 -1.43
N SER A 483 16.16 6.70 -0.09
CA SER A 483 16.25 5.51 0.75
C SER A 483 15.12 5.37 1.75
N LYS A 484 14.47 4.20 1.74
CA LYS A 484 13.38 3.84 2.66
C LYS A 484 13.83 3.82 4.13
N ILE A 485 15.11 3.56 4.41
CA ILE A 485 15.60 3.58 5.81
C ILE A 485 15.70 4.99 6.37
N LEU A 486 15.93 6.01 5.52
CA LEU A 486 16.02 7.41 5.95
C LEU A 486 14.64 8.08 6.03
N TYR A 487 13.61 7.44 5.47
CA TYR A 487 12.25 7.96 5.47
C TYR A 487 11.69 8.18 6.88
N GLY A 488 11.02 9.32 7.07
CA GLY A 488 10.36 9.69 8.32
C GLY A 488 11.26 10.38 9.35
N GLY A 489 12.12 11.30 8.93
CA GLY A 489 12.89 12.15 9.85
C GLY A 489 14.08 11.45 10.51
N LYS A 490 14.84 10.66 9.73
CA LYS A 490 16.11 10.08 10.19
C LYS A 490 17.27 10.79 9.50
N GLU A 491 18.27 11.17 10.29
CA GLU A 491 19.53 11.74 9.79
C GLU A 491 20.68 10.87 10.29
N ILE A 492 21.49 10.35 9.37
CA ILE A 492 22.68 9.57 9.72
C ILE A 492 23.91 10.44 9.48
N LEU A 493 24.72 10.59 10.52
CA LEU A 493 25.91 11.42 10.54
C LEU A 493 27.13 10.49 10.49
N GLU A 494 27.79 10.47 9.35
CA GLU A 494 29.02 9.72 9.18
C GLU A 494 30.17 10.51 9.82
N MET A 495 30.64 10.08 11.00
CA MET A 495 31.75 10.75 11.70
C MET A 495 33.09 10.42 11.07
N PRO A 496 34.06 11.33 11.05
CA PRO A 496 35.41 10.99 10.61
C PRO A 496 36.04 9.89 11.49
N GLY A 497 37.05 9.20 10.96
CA GLY A 497 37.77 8.16 11.69
C GLY A 497 38.49 8.71 12.94
N THR A 498 38.54 7.90 13.99
CA THR A 498 39.23 8.22 15.26
C THR A 498 40.75 8.01 15.19
N ASP A 499 41.25 7.40 14.11
CA ASP A 499 42.66 6.98 13.92
C ASP A 499 43.61 8.07 13.43
N ASP A 500 43.21 9.34 13.45
CA ASP A 500 44.13 10.37 12.98
C ASP A 500 44.25 11.48 14.00
N SER A 501 45.50 11.73 14.33
CA SER A 501 46.11 12.73 15.20
C SER A 501 45.63 14.18 15.01
N ASP A 502 44.66 14.44 14.14
CA ASP A 502 44.08 15.76 13.88
C ASP A 502 43.16 16.20 15.05
N PRO A 503 43.56 17.19 15.86
CA PRO A 503 42.78 17.68 16.99
C PRO A 503 41.46 18.33 16.56
N MET A 504 41.39 18.93 15.37
CA MET A 504 40.19 19.61 14.89
C MET A 504 39.04 18.65 14.66
N ALA A 505 39.35 17.48 14.12
CA ALA A 505 38.35 16.46 13.90
C ALA A 505 37.86 15.81 15.18
N MET A 506 38.76 15.66 16.17
CA MET A 506 38.36 15.20 17.49
C MET A 506 37.41 16.19 18.15
N ASP A 507 37.67 17.49 18.02
CA ASP A 507 36.77 18.55 18.47
C ASP A 507 35.44 18.56 17.70
N LEU A 508 35.48 18.38 16.38
CA LEU A 508 34.28 18.29 15.54
C LEU A 508 33.42 17.06 15.91
N ILE A 509 34.04 15.89 16.10
CA ILE A 509 33.36 14.68 16.59
C ILE A 509 32.72 14.98 17.94
N LYS A 510 33.48 15.55 18.88
CA LYS A 510 33.00 15.84 20.24
C LYS A 510 31.83 16.81 20.25
N THR A 511 31.94 17.91 19.50
CA THR A 511 30.88 18.92 19.34
C THR A 511 29.64 18.29 18.72
N THR A 512 29.81 17.44 17.71
CA THR A 512 28.66 16.79 17.06
C THR A 512 28.00 15.75 17.95
N LEU A 513 28.77 15.01 18.76
CA LEU A 513 28.22 14.08 19.75
C LEU A 513 27.26 14.78 20.73
N ASN A 514 27.43 16.07 20.99
CA ASN A 514 26.52 16.83 21.86
C ASN A 514 25.13 17.04 21.24
N GLU A 515 24.98 16.91 19.93
CA GLU A 515 23.74 17.18 19.21
C GLU A 515 22.99 15.91 18.75
N VAL A 516 23.56 14.72 18.96
CA VAL A 516 22.97 13.46 18.45
C VAL A 516 22.08 12.76 19.46
N ASP A 517 21.09 12.05 18.95
CA ASP A 517 20.17 11.24 19.74
C ASP A 517 20.71 9.82 19.98
N ALA A 518 21.48 9.29 19.03
CA ALA A 518 22.03 7.96 19.14
C ALA A 518 23.43 7.86 18.54
N VAL A 519 24.23 6.95 19.09
CA VAL A 519 25.55 6.62 18.58
C VAL A 519 25.62 5.15 18.20
N ILE A 520 26.09 4.90 16.98
CA ILE A 520 26.39 3.59 16.44
C ILE A 520 27.91 3.46 16.42
N VAL A 521 28.46 2.54 17.22
CA VAL A 521 29.90 2.24 17.21
C VAL A 521 30.10 0.91 16.51
N VAL A 522 30.87 0.93 15.42
CA VAL A 522 31.27 -0.24 14.65
C VAL A 522 32.64 -0.71 15.10
N SER A 523 32.74 -1.96 15.51
CA SER A 523 33.96 -2.57 16.04
C SER A 523 34.07 -4.04 15.66
N ASP A 524 35.26 -4.61 15.85
CA ASP A 524 35.54 -6.01 15.55
C ASP A 524 34.87 -6.97 16.56
N LEU A 525 34.66 -6.49 17.78
CA LEU A 525 33.95 -7.13 18.88
C LEU A 525 32.82 -6.18 19.31
N SER A 526 31.67 -6.64 19.82
CA SER A 526 30.58 -5.74 20.29
C SER A 526 30.93 -4.98 21.59
N GLU A 527 32.19 -4.57 21.75
CA GLU A 527 32.71 -3.74 22.82
C GLU A 527 33.53 -2.60 22.22
N ILE A 528 33.59 -1.49 22.94
CA ILE A 528 34.55 -0.44 22.62
C ILE A 528 35.86 -0.88 23.25
N ALA A 529 36.84 -1.28 22.45
CA ALA A 529 38.19 -1.62 22.88
C ALA A 529 39.04 -0.34 23.02
N GLU A 530 38.98 0.55 22.04
CA GLU A 530 39.85 1.74 21.93
C GLU A 530 39.59 2.78 23.02
N LYS A 531 40.68 3.36 23.54
CA LYS A 531 40.60 4.33 24.63
C LYS A 531 40.13 5.69 24.12
N GLU A 532 40.56 6.08 22.92
CA GLU A 532 40.24 7.35 22.26
C GLU A 532 38.73 7.46 22.01
N VAL A 533 38.11 6.40 21.49
CA VAL A 533 36.66 6.33 21.25
C VAL A 533 35.88 6.45 22.56
N LYS A 534 36.34 5.75 23.61
CA LYS A 534 35.74 5.87 24.97
C LYS A 534 35.86 7.28 25.49
N ASP A 535 37.06 7.86 25.43
CA ASP A 535 37.34 9.19 25.97
C ASP A 535 36.48 10.24 25.25
N LEU A 536 36.33 10.18 23.92
CA LEU A 536 35.42 11.07 23.17
C LEU A 536 33.96 10.90 23.59
N LEU A 537 33.45 9.66 23.63
CA LEU A 537 32.06 9.39 23.99
C LEU A 537 31.75 9.87 25.41
N PHE A 538 32.63 9.59 26.37
CA PHE A 538 32.40 9.90 27.78
C PHE A 538 32.81 11.31 28.21
N SER A 539 33.64 12.01 27.42
CA SER A 539 33.99 13.42 27.65
C SER A 539 33.07 14.41 26.94
N SER A 540 32.22 13.95 26.02
CA SER A 540 31.16 14.76 25.41
C SER A 540 29.99 15.00 26.38
N ASP A 541 29.20 16.04 26.12
CA ASP A 541 27.99 16.34 26.88
C ASP A 541 26.90 15.27 26.67
N LEU A 542 27.00 14.47 25.60
CA LEU A 542 26.12 13.32 25.37
C LEU A 542 26.07 12.39 26.58
N ALA A 543 27.22 12.06 27.18
CA ALA A 543 27.26 11.17 28.34
C ALA A 543 26.51 11.76 29.55
N LYS A 544 26.54 13.09 29.71
CA LYS A 544 25.79 13.80 30.72
C LYS A 544 24.29 13.78 30.42
N TYR A 545 23.88 14.12 29.20
CA TYR A 545 22.46 14.12 28.81
C TYR A 545 21.86 12.72 28.81
N TRP A 546 22.62 11.73 28.37
CA TRP A 546 22.23 10.33 28.41
C TRP A 546 22.06 9.85 29.85
N LYS A 547 22.91 10.29 30.77
CA LYS A 547 22.76 10.00 32.20
C LYS A 547 21.49 10.60 32.79
N GLU A 548 21.14 11.82 32.39
CA GLU A 548 19.93 12.51 32.84
C GLU A 548 18.66 11.88 32.26
N ASN A 549 18.67 11.48 30.99
CA ASN A 549 17.51 10.91 30.30
C ASN A 549 17.85 9.64 29.48
N PRO A 550 18.05 8.48 30.13
CA PRO A 550 18.49 7.25 29.47
C PRO A 550 17.56 6.74 28.36
N ARG A 551 16.27 7.11 28.41
CA ARG A 551 15.28 6.68 27.42
C ARG A 551 15.35 7.49 26.11
N SER A 552 15.91 8.68 26.16
CA SER A 552 15.98 9.61 25.02
C SER A 552 17.21 9.40 24.16
N TYR A 553 18.16 8.57 24.60
CA TYR A 553 19.41 8.32 23.89
C TYR A 553 19.68 6.82 23.73
N LYS A 554 20.41 6.45 22.68
CA LYS A 554 20.80 5.06 22.41
C LYS A 554 22.27 4.93 22.09
N LEU A 555 22.89 3.86 22.59
CA LEU A 555 24.20 3.39 22.13
C LEU A 555 24.02 2.02 21.49
N ILE A 556 24.39 1.90 20.23
CA ILE A 556 24.33 0.67 19.44
C ILE A 556 25.76 0.25 19.14
N LEU A 557 26.17 -0.90 19.66
CA LEU A 557 27.49 -1.48 19.44
C LEU A 557 27.34 -2.58 18.39
N LEU A 558 27.99 -2.43 17.24
CA LEU A 558 27.89 -3.34 16.11
C LEU A 558 29.20 -4.12 15.94
N ALA A 559 29.13 -5.44 16.12
CA ALA A 559 30.21 -6.33 15.74
C ALA A 559 30.12 -6.66 14.24
N TYR A 560 31.21 -6.41 13.51
CA TYR A 560 31.33 -6.75 12.09
C TYR A 560 32.49 -7.72 11.81
N PRO A 561 32.26 -9.04 11.99
CA PRO A 561 33.33 -10.05 11.96
C PRO A 561 33.86 -10.38 10.56
N GLU A 562 33.08 -10.19 9.48
CA GLU A 562 33.50 -10.58 8.12
C GLU A 562 34.72 -9.80 7.65
N LYS A 563 35.02 -8.69 8.31
CA LYS A 563 36.20 -7.87 8.09
C LYS A 563 37.51 -8.52 8.59
N ASN A 564 37.41 -9.52 9.47
CA ASN A 564 38.53 -10.19 10.13
C ASN A 564 38.74 -11.61 9.61
N GLU A 565 38.58 -11.81 8.30
CA GLU A 565 38.80 -13.08 7.57
C GLU A 565 37.74 -14.17 7.82
N PHE A 566 36.72 -13.91 8.63
CA PHE A 566 35.56 -14.82 8.76
C PHE A 566 34.71 -14.74 7.49
N GLN A 567 34.63 -15.85 6.76
CA GLN A 567 33.75 -16.00 5.61
C GLN A 567 32.67 -17.02 5.93
N PHE A 568 31.42 -16.64 5.67
CA PHE A 568 30.27 -17.50 5.89
C PHE A 568 29.69 -17.95 4.55
N GLY A 569 29.59 -19.25 4.38
CA GLY A 569 28.89 -19.89 3.27
C GLY A 569 27.54 -20.47 3.69
N LYS A 570 26.87 -21.05 2.71
CA LYS A 570 25.56 -21.73 2.83
C LYS A 570 25.45 -22.85 3.88
N ASP A 571 26.57 -23.32 4.45
CA ASP A 571 26.61 -24.43 5.42
C ASP A 571 26.96 -23.96 6.84
N ASP A 572 27.18 -22.66 7.06
CA ASP A 572 27.70 -22.12 8.33
C ASP A 572 26.60 -21.66 9.32
N SER A 573 25.34 -22.06 9.12
CA SER A 573 24.19 -21.65 9.96
C SER A 573 24.42 -21.86 11.47
N GLU A 574 24.91 -23.05 11.88
CA GLU A 574 25.17 -23.34 13.30
C GLU A 574 26.27 -22.45 13.89
N THR A 575 27.29 -22.14 13.09
CA THR A 575 28.40 -21.28 13.49
C THR A 575 27.93 -19.84 13.68
N ILE A 576 27.12 -19.32 12.75
CA ILE A 576 26.53 -17.98 12.84
C ILE A 576 25.62 -17.88 14.07
N GLN A 577 24.78 -18.89 14.32
CA GLN A 577 23.92 -18.93 15.50
C GLN A 577 24.73 -18.92 16.79
N LEU A 578 25.82 -19.70 16.86
CA LEU A 578 26.69 -19.72 18.03
C LEU A 578 27.35 -18.34 18.27
N LEU A 579 27.77 -17.66 17.21
CA LEU A 579 28.34 -16.31 17.31
C LEU A 579 27.31 -15.30 17.83
N GLU A 580 26.08 -15.33 17.32
CA GLU A 580 24.99 -14.47 17.80
C GLU A 580 24.70 -14.70 19.30
N GLU A 581 24.67 -15.97 19.75
CA GLU A 581 24.50 -16.32 21.16
C GLU A 581 25.67 -15.85 22.04
N GLN A 582 26.90 -15.93 21.54
CA GLN A 582 28.08 -15.42 22.23
C GLN A 582 28.02 -13.90 22.37
N GLU A 583 27.59 -13.17 21.34
CA GLU A 583 27.40 -11.72 21.39
C GLU A 583 26.30 -11.32 22.39
N LYS A 584 25.18 -12.05 22.42
CA LYS A 584 24.13 -11.87 23.45
C LYS A 584 24.68 -12.06 24.87
N LYS A 585 25.65 -12.97 25.08
CA LYS A 585 26.33 -13.14 26.38
C LYS A 585 27.28 -11.97 26.67
N LYS A 586 28.05 -11.50 25.68
CA LYS A 586 28.95 -10.34 25.82
C LYS A 586 28.21 -9.07 26.21
N ARG A 587 26.96 -8.88 25.76
CA ARG A 587 26.08 -7.77 26.21
C ARG A 587 26.09 -7.58 27.73
N LYS A 588 26.04 -8.66 28.51
CA LYS A 588 26.07 -8.57 29.99
C LYS A 588 27.40 -8.01 30.52
N ALA A 589 28.52 -8.37 29.91
CA ALA A 589 29.84 -7.87 30.29
C ALA A 589 29.99 -6.39 29.92
N VAL A 590 29.56 -6.01 28.71
CA VAL A 590 29.58 -4.62 28.22
C VAL A 590 28.69 -3.72 29.07
N LEU A 591 27.48 -4.17 29.43
CA LEU A 591 26.59 -3.46 30.34
C LEU A 591 27.26 -3.19 31.70
N ASN A 592 28.00 -4.17 32.23
CA ASN A 592 28.73 -3.99 33.49
C ASN A 592 29.89 -2.99 33.37
N LEU A 593 30.59 -2.96 32.22
CA LEU A 593 31.66 -2.01 31.95
C LEU A 593 31.10 -0.57 31.88
N ASN A 594 30.05 -0.36 31.08
CA ASN A 594 29.44 0.95 30.90
C ASN A 594 28.77 1.47 32.18
N ARG A 595 28.14 0.59 32.98
CA ARG A 595 27.61 0.95 34.31
C ARG A 595 28.69 1.49 35.24
N LYS A 596 29.86 0.86 35.26
CA LYS A 596 31.01 1.31 36.07
C LYS A 596 31.55 2.66 35.57
N MET A 597 31.64 2.84 34.25
CA MET A 597 32.16 4.08 33.65
C MET A 597 31.22 5.27 33.85
N LEU A 598 29.92 5.11 33.57
CA LEU A 598 28.92 6.18 33.71
C LEU A 598 28.47 6.44 35.16
N LYS A 599 28.84 5.54 36.09
CA LYS A 599 28.39 5.53 37.49
C LYS A 599 26.86 5.55 37.58
N MET A 600 26.22 4.55 36.96
CA MET A 600 24.76 4.45 36.84
C MET A 600 24.27 3.03 37.15
N ASP A 601 23.14 2.92 37.87
CA ASP A 601 22.56 1.64 38.31
C ASP A 601 21.09 1.40 37.85
N THR A 602 20.57 2.18 36.91
CA THR A 602 19.17 2.05 36.46
C THR A 602 18.97 0.94 35.42
N ASP A 603 17.76 0.39 35.36
CA ASP A 603 17.34 -0.55 34.32
C ASP A 603 17.09 0.16 32.97
N ASP A 604 16.72 1.43 32.99
CA ASP A 604 16.55 2.24 31.77
C ASP A 604 17.86 2.34 30.96
N LEU A 605 19.01 2.43 31.62
CA LEU A 605 20.32 2.42 30.94
C LEU A 605 20.56 1.11 30.20
N LYS A 606 20.18 -0.04 30.79
CA LYS A 606 20.35 -1.35 30.11
C LYS A 606 19.58 -1.41 28.81
N ASN A 607 18.39 -0.82 28.78
CA ASN A 607 17.51 -0.78 27.61
C ASN A 607 17.98 0.24 26.57
N SER A 608 18.84 1.19 26.96
CA SER A 608 19.43 2.17 26.06
C SER A 608 20.69 1.68 25.34
N ILE A 609 21.30 0.58 25.79
CA ILE A 609 22.48 -0.04 25.18
C ILE A 609 22.08 -1.32 24.44
N ILE A 610 22.44 -1.35 23.17
CA ILE A 610 22.13 -2.40 22.23
C ILE A 610 23.45 -2.95 21.67
N THR A 611 23.55 -4.27 21.54
CA THR A 611 24.70 -4.95 20.96
C THR A 611 24.17 -5.86 19.86
N GLU A 612 24.60 -5.64 18.63
CA GLU A 612 24.15 -6.43 17.49
C GLU A 612 25.34 -6.97 16.72
N TYR A 613 25.15 -8.16 16.18
CA TYR A 613 26.08 -8.84 15.32
C TYR A 613 25.60 -8.70 13.88
N ILE A 614 26.40 -8.11 13.00
CA ILE A 614 25.96 -7.71 11.66
C ILE A 614 26.80 -8.42 10.58
N LEU A 615 26.12 -9.15 9.69
CA LEU A 615 26.70 -9.83 8.51
C LEU A 615 26.19 -9.21 7.21
N PRO A 616 26.64 -8.00 6.86
CA PRO A 616 26.10 -7.23 5.76
C PRO A 616 26.46 -7.82 4.39
N LEU A 617 27.64 -8.43 4.20
CA LEU A 617 28.01 -9.08 2.93
C LEU A 617 27.19 -10.35 2.71
N LEU A 618 27.09 -11.21 3.74
CA LEU A 618 26.23 -12.38 3.69
C LEU A 618 24.77 -12.02 3.42
N HIS A 619 24.23 -11.02 4.13
CA HIS A 619 22.85 -10.59 3.94
C HIS A 619 22.60 -10.08 2.53
N THR A 620 23.45 -9.19 2.04
CA THR A 620 23.30 -8.58 0.70
C THR A 620 23.48 -9.62 -0.40
N SER A 621 24.42 -10.55 -0.25
CA SER A 621 24.64 -11.63 -1.23
C SER A 621 23.49 -12.63 -1.33
N ILE A 622 22.83 -12.94 -0.20
CA ILE A 622 21.59 -13.71 -0.21
C ILE A 622 20.51 -12.95 -0.99
N LEU A 623 20.41 -11.63 -0.79
CA LEU A 623 19.40 -10.81 -1.48
C LEU A 623 19.76 -10.46 -2.94
N ALA A 624 20.99 -10.65 -3.36
CA ALA A 624 21.43 -10.45 -4.74
C ALA A 624 21.07 -11.62 -5.67
N GLN A 625 20.66 -12.78 -5.13
CA GLN A 625 20.48 -14.01 -5.91
C GLN A 625 19.59 -13.81 -7.14
N PRO A 626 19.94 -14.42 -8.30
CA PRO A 626 19.17 -14.29 -9.52
C PRO A 626 17.82 -15.00 -9.34
N THR A 627 16.73 -14.25 -9.45
CA THR A 627 15.37 -14.80 -9.48
C THR A 627 14.55 -14.07 -10.53
N VAL A 628 13.49 -14.73 -11.01
CA VAL A 628 12.48 -14.08 -11.83
C VAL A 628 11.80 -12.98 -11.01
N GLN A 629 11.49 -11.86 -11.65
CA GLN A 629 10.76 -10.75 -11.04
C GLN A 629 9.43 -11.24 -10.46
N GLY A 630 9.13 -10.88 -9.22
CA GLY A 630 7.96 -11.34 -8.47
C GLY A 630 8.16 -12.65 -7.72
N GLU A 631 9.32 -13.33 -7.86
CA GLU A 631 9.68 -14.53 -7.10
C GLU A 631 10.73 -14.29 -6.01
N GLU A 632 11.03 -13.03 -5.68
CA GLU A 632 12.03 -12.64 -4.69
C GLU A 632 11.77 -13.25 -3.30
N TYR A 633 10.49 -13.42 -2.94
CA TYR A 633 10.07 -14.03 -1.69
C TYR A 633 10.63 -15.46 -1.49
N ARG A 634 10.94 -16.17 -2.59
CA ARG A 634 11.53 -17.52 -2.53
C ARG A 634 12.95 -17.47 -1.98
N VAL A 635 13.69 -16.39 -2.20
CA VAL A 635 15.02 -16.18 -1.64
C VAL A 635 14.93 -16.09 -0.11
N PHE A 636 13.97 -15.30 0.38
CA PHE A 636 13.71 -15.17 1.81
C PHE A 636 13.26 -16.49 2.45
N GLN A 637 12.37 -17.25 1.79
CA GLN A 637 11.93 -18.57 2.30
C GLN A 637 13.10 -19.56 2.39
N LYS A 638 13.90 -19.68 1.32
CA LYS A 638 15.01 -20.64 1.25
C LYS A 638 16.11 -20.33 2.26
N ASN A 639 16.33 -19.05 2.55
CA ASN A 639 17.44 -18.58 3.39
C ASN A 639 16.96 -17.97 4.72
N GLN A 640 15.74 -18.29 5.17
CA GLN A 640 15.13 -17.69 6.36
C GLN A 640 16.04 -17.81 7.59
N THR A 641 16.64 -18.99 7.79
CA THR A 641 17.57 -19.26 8.89
C THR A 641 18.77 -18.32 8.86
N PHE A 642 19.41 -18.14 7.70
CA PHE A 642 20.56 -17.24 7.56
C PHE A 642 20.16 -15.79 7.83
N LEU A 643 19.09 -15.31 7.18
CA LEU A 643 18.62 -13.94 7.30
C LEU A 643 18.29 -13.58 8.75
N GLN A 644 17.71 -14.52 9.51
CA GLN A 644 17.39 -14.35 10.93
C GLN A 644 18.63 -14.01 11.77
N TYR A 645 19.79 -14.59 11.47
CA TYR A 645 21.02 -14.41 12.27
C TYR A 645 21.99 -13.36 11.71
N THR A 646 21.71 -12.75 10.56
CA THR A 646 22.56 -11.68 10.01
C THR A 646 22.50 -10.36 10.78
N GLY A 647 21.50 -10.17 11.66
CA GLY A 647 21.28 -8.96 12.46
C GLY A 647 20.84 -7.70 11.70
N ILE A 648 20.92 -7.68 10.37
CA ILE A 648 20.55 -6.50 9.53
C ILE A 648 19.09 -6.08 9.74
N ASN A 649 18.15 -7.04 9.66
CA ASN A 649 16.74 -6.74 9.86
C ASN A 649 16.47 -6.20 11.27
N ASN A 650 17.17 -6.72 12.28
CA ASN A 650 17.03 -6.27 13.66
C ASN A 650 17.54 -4.83 13.82
N LEU A 651 18.69 -4.51 13.21
CA LEU A 651 19.24 -3.15 13.20
C LEU A 651 18.26 -2.13 12.58
N ILE A 652 17.67 -2.47 11.43
CA ILE A 652 16.67 -1.61 10.77
C ILE A 652 15.47 -1.37 11.70
N THR A 653 14.94 -2.43 12.31
CA THR A 653 13.82 -2.33 13.26
C THR A 653 14.17 -1.49 14.48
N ILE A 654 15.35 -1.70 15.08
CA ILE A 654 15.82 -0.95 16.27
C ILE A 654 15.94 0.56 15.97
N ILE A 655 16.52 0.92 14.83
CA ILE A 655 16.66 2.32 14.41
C ILE A 655 15.27 2.95 14.26
N ASP A 656 14.36 2.23 13.61
CA ASP A 656 13.02 2.74 13.33
C ASP A 656 12.13 2.85 14.58
N GLU A 657 12.12 1.83 15.45
CA GLU A 657 11.40 1.87 16.73
C GLU A 657 11.90 3.01 17.62
N PHE A 658 13.21 3.28 17.61
CA PHE A 658 13.77 4.38 18.39
C PHE A 658 13.28 5.75 17.87
N VAL A 659 13.33 5.98 16.57
CA VAL A 659 12.84 7.23 15.93
C VAL A 659 11.35 7.43 16.22
N SER A 660 10.56 6.37 16.00
CA SER A 660 9.14 6.31 16.31
C SER A 660 8.84 6.64 17.78
N SER A 661 9.70 6.22 18.71
CA SER A 661 9.57 6.55 20.14
C SER A 661 9.91 8.02 20.46
N ARG A 662 10.90 8.61 19.76
CA ARG A 662 11.32 10.02 19.93
C ARG A 662 10.26 10.98 19.40
N GLN A 663 9.69 10.67 18.25
CA GLN A 663 8.62 11.47 17.62
C GLN A 663 7.27 11.29 18.31
N ASN A 664 7.15 10.42 19.32
CA ASN A 664 5.86 10.08 19.93
C ASN A 664 5.16 11.27 20.58
N VAL A 665 5.90 12.21 21.20
CA VAL A 665 5.28 13.40 21.83
C VAL A 665 4.59 14.26 20.77
N THR A 666 5.33 14.68 19.75
CA THR A 666 4.82 15.47 18.63
C THR A 666 3.71 14.72 17.86
N THR A 667 3.87 13.40 17.69
CA THR A 667 2.85 12.52 17.09
C THR A 667 1.54 12.55 17.91
N GLU A 668 1.61 12.45 19.23
CA GLU A 668 0.42 12.52 20.10
C GLU A 668 -0.21 13.92 20.12
N GLU A 669 0.59 14.99 20.01
CA GLU A 669 0.09 16.36 19.86
C GLU A 669 -0.70 16.53 18.56
N VAL A 670 -0.15 16.09 17.42
CA VAL A 670 -0.87 16.09 16.13
C VAL A 670 -2.13 15.24 16.19
N LYS A 671 -2.10 14.09 16.86
CA LYS A 671 -3.33 13.28 17.10
C LYS A 671 -4.38 14.04 17.91
N ALA A 672 -3.96 14.75 18.95
CA ALA A 672 -4.87 15.54 19.78
C ALA A 672 -5.49 16.70 18.98
N GLN A 673 -4.71 17.37 18.15
CA GLN A 673 -5.18 18.43 17.26
C GLN A 673 -6.13 17.91 16.18
N LEU A 674 -5.80 16.80 15.50
CA LEU A 674 -6.71 16.14 14.55
C LEU A 674 -8.03 15.73 15.22
N SER A 675 -7.96 15.22 16.46
CA SER A 675 -9.16 14.88 17.24
C SER A 675 -10.00 16.11 17.60
N HIS A 676 -9.35 17.24 17.86
CA HIS A 676 -10.03 18.52 18.08
C HIS A 676 -10.66 19.04 16.80
N PHE A 677 -9.93 19.04 15.69
CA PHE A 677 -10.39 19.46 14.37
C PHE A 677 -11.62 18.66 13.93
N HIS A 678 -11.59 17.33 14.06
CA HIS A 678 -12.75 16.48 13.85
C HIS A 678 -13.95 16.88 14.73
N HIS A 679 -13.72 17.25 16.00
CA HIS A 679 -14.82 17.69 16.84
C HIS A 679 -15.45 19.00 16.38
N GLU A 680 -14.65 19.95 15.93
CA GLU A 680 -15.13 21.23 15.41
C GLU A 680 -15.93 21.01 14.12
N ILE A 681 -15.40 20.22 13.17
CA ILE A 681 -16.09 19.79 11.94
C ILE A 681 -17.47 19.18 12.24
N HIS A 682 -17.55 18.28 13.23
CA HIS A 682 -18.79 17.58 13.56
C HIS A 682 -19.68 18.29 14.59
N SER A 683 -19.35 19.54 14.95
CA SER A 683 -20.02 20.50 15.86
C SER A 683 -20.85 19.96 17.05
N LYS A 684 -20.76 20.68 18.18
CA LYS A 684 -21.68 20.50 19.33
C LYS A 684 -23.15 20.43 18.90
N ASN A 685 -23.55 21.16 17.86
CA ASN A 685 -24.92 21.23 17.37
C ASN A 685 -25.44 19.88 16.84
N ILE A 686 -24.65 19.10 16.09
CA ILE A 686 -25.05 17.77 15.59
C ILE A 686 -25.18 16.78 16.74
N THR A 687 -24.24 16.82 17.68
CA THR A 687 -24.24 15.94 18.85
C THR A 687 -25.39 16.27 19.79
N GLU A 688 -25.68 17.56 19.99
CA GLU A 688 -26.77 18.06 20.82
C GLU A 688 -28.14 17.81 20.18
N ALA A 689 -28.24 17.91 18.85
CA ALA A 689 -29.40 17.49 18.07
C ALA A 689 -29.69 15.98 18.23
N ALA A 690 -28.67 15.13 18.07
CA ALA A 690 -28.80 13.69 18.25
C ALA A 690 -29.20 13.32 19.69
N ARG A 691 -28.58 13.96 20.70
CA ARG A 691 -28.96 13.79 22.12
C ARG A 691 -30.38 14.25 22.40
N SER A 692 -30.76 15.42 21.90
CA SER A 692 -32.11 15.98 22.08
C SER A 692 -33.17 15.07 21.48
N PHE A 693 -32.91 14.53 20.29
CA PHE A 693 -33.77 13.54 19.65
C PHE A 693 -33.86 12.22 20.46
N LEU A 694 -32.73 11.66 20.90
CA LEU A 694 -32.72 10.44 21.72
C LEU A 694 -33.40 10.63 23.09
N HIS A 695 -33.25 11.80 23.70
CA HIS A 695 -33.92 12.16 24.95
C HIS A 695 -35.43 12.26 24.73
N ALA A 696 -35.87 12.94 23.67
CA ALA A 696 -37.28 13.01 23.28
C ALA A 696 -37.88 11.62 22.99
N LEU A 697 -37.11 10.71 22.39
CA LEU A 697 -37.52 9.32 22.14
C LEU A 697 -37.58 8.46 23.41
N ASN A 698 -36.68 8.67 24.36
CA ASN A 698 -36.58 7.86 25.56
C ASN A 698 -37.64 8.21 26.62
N SER A 699 -38.38 9.30 26.44
CA SER A 699 -39.51 9.64 27.31
C SER A 699 -40.60 8.54 27.28
N ARG A 700 -41.17 8.24 28.45
CA ARG A 700 -42.16 7.15 28.61
C ARG A 700 -43.40 7.33 27.72
N GLU A 701 -43.87 8.57 27.52
CA GLU A 701 -45.01 8.87 26.66
C GLU A 701 -44.73 8.64 25.17
N ASN A 702 -43.51 8.95 24.70
CA ASN A 702 -43.18 8.90 23.29
C ASN A 702 -42.80 7.50 22.80
N LYS A 703 -42.32 6.60 23.68
CA LYS A 703 -42.16 5.17 23.37
C LYS A 703 -43.48 4.51 22.96
N VAL A 704 -44.58 4.88 23.61
CA VAL A 704 -45.93 4.36 23.31
C VAL A 704 -46.51 5.01 22.04
N LYS A 705 -46.25 6.31 21.80
CA LYS A 705 -46.67 7.02 20.57
C LYS A 705 -45.91 6.55 19.32
N CYS A 706 -44.61 6.26 19.42
CA CYS A 706 -43.80 5.70 18.32
C CYS A 706 -44.45 4.43 17.74
N GLY A 707 -44.83 3.47 18.60
CA GLY A 707 -45.42 2.21 18.16
C GLY A 707 -46.81 2.32 17.53
N LYS A 708 -47.57 3.40 17.79
CA LYS A 708 -48.93 3.60 17.26
C LYS A 708 -48.99 4.52 16.02
N ASN A 709 -48.17 5.56 15.96
CA ASN A 709 -48.19 6.57 14.88
C ASN A 709 -47.25 6.24 13.71
N LEU A 710 -46.22 5.42 13.94
CA LEU A 710 -45.30 4.95 12.89
C LEU A 710 -45.74 3.60 12.30
N ASN A 711 -47.05 3.31 12.29
CA ASN A 711 -47.58 2.14 11.62
C ASN A 711 -47.53 2.37 10.09
N ILE A 712 -46.32 2.21 9.52
CA ILE A 712 -46.05 2.27 8.08
C ILE A 712 -46.75 1.11 7.35
N ASP A 713 -47.26 0.12 8.08
CA ASP A 713 -47.88 -1.09 7.55
C ASP A 713 -49.02 -0.74 6.62
N ARG A 714 -49.80 0.31 6.88
CA ARG A 714 -50.86 0.74 5.97
C ARG A 714 -50.35 1.20 4.61
N ASP A 715 -49.25 1.93 4.56
CA ASP A 715 -48.71 2.44 3.29
C ASP A 715 -48.00 1.32 2.52
N TRP A 716 -47.38 0.38 3.23
CA TRP A 716 -46.82 -0.83 2.64
C TRP A 716 -47.88 -1.82 2.14
N ILE A 717 -48.96 -2.02 2.90
CA ILE A 717 -50.11 -2.84 2.48
C ILE A 717 -50.75 -2.22 1.23
N TYR A 718 -50.89 -0.90 1.20
CA TYR A 718 -51.36 -0.19 0.01
C TYR A 718 -50.41 -0.38 -1.18
N PHE A 719 -49.10 -0.22 -0.96
CA PHE A 719 -48.09 -0.42 -1.99
C PHE A 719 -48.05 -1.85 -2.54
N ASP A 720 -48.15 -2.87 -1.67
CA ASP A 720 -48.28 -4.29 -2.05
C ASP A 720 -49.51 -4.52 -2.92
N GLY A 721 -50.66 -3.97 -2.50
CA GLY A 721 -51.90 -4.05 -3.25
C GLY A 721 -51.81 -3.43 -4.64
N GLU A 722 -51.21 -2.24 -4.75
CA GLU A 722 -51.04 -1.54 -6.03
C GLU A 722 -50.04 -2.24 -6.96
N ILE A 723 -48.95 -2.82 -6.43
CA ILE A 723 -48.04 -3.65 -7.23
C ILE A 723 -48.75 -4.88 -7.77
N LYS A 724 -49.48 -5.62 -6.93
CA LYS A 724 -50.20 -6.83 -7.35
C LYS A 724 -51.23 -6.50 -8.44
N LYS A 725 -51.97 -5.41 -8.26
CA LYS A 725 -52.92 -4.90 -9.25
C LYS A 725 -52.23 -4.52 -10.56
N MET A 726 -51.12 -3.78 -10.50
CA MET A 726 -50.36 -3.38 -11.67
C MET A 726 -49.80 -4.59 -12.43
N LEU A 727 -49.27 -5.59 -11.72
CA LEU A 727 -48.78 -6.83 -12.32
C LEU A 727 -49.90 -7.58 -13.05
N CYS A 728 -51.08 -7.68 -12.44
CA CYS A 728 -52.26 -8.25 -13.11
C CYS A 728 -52.62 -7.47 -14.36
N ASP A 729 -52.75 -6.14 -14.27
CA ASP A 729 -53.14 -5.29 -15.40
C ASP A 729 -52.13 -5.37 -16.55
N LEU A 730 -50.83 -5.37 -16.25
CA LEU A 730 -49.75 -5.49 -17.24
C LEU A 730 -49.73 -6.87 -17.91
N VAL A 731 -49.99 -7.94 -17.15
CA VAL A 731 -50.09 -9.29 -17.71
C VAL A 731 -51.32 -9.42 -18.62
N GLU A 732 -52.44 -8.80 -18.23
CA GLU A 732 -53.70 -8.78 -19.00
C GLU A 732 -53.64 -7.93 -20.27
N THR A 733 -52.82 -6.87 -20.29
CA THR A 733 -52.74 -5.93 -21.41
C THR A 733 -51.52 -6.19 -22.29
N GLU A 734 -50.32 -6.00 -21.77
CA GLU A 734 -49.08 -5.99 -22.54
C GLU A 734 -48.60 -7.41 -22.87
N ILE A 735 -48.56 -8.32 -21.89
CA ILE A 735 -48.11 -9.71 -22.11
C ILE A 735 -49.14 -10.45 -22.95
N HIS A 736 -50.43 -10.24 -22.70
CA HIS A 736 -51.49 -10.87 -23.47
C HIS A 736 -51.42 -10.50 -24.95
N VAL A 737 -51.19 -9.22 -25.29
CA VAL A 737 -51.02 -8.78 -26.69
C VAL A 737 -49.81 -9.44 -27.34
N VAL A 738 -48.66 -9.48 -26.64
CA VAL A 738 -47.45 -10.14 -27.15
C VAL A 738 -47.70 -11.64 -27.39
N LEU A 739 -48.33 -12.35 -26.47
CA LEU A 739 -48.64 -13.77 -26.61
C LEU A 739 -49.65 -14.00 -27.75
N LYS A 740 -50.67 -13.16 -27.89
CA LYS A 740 -51.68 -13.27 -28.96
C LYS A 740 -51.08 -13.09 -30.35
N MET A 741 -50.23 -12.08 -30.55
CA MET A 741 -49.51 -11.92 -31.83
C MET A 741 -48.62 -13.12 -32.14
N ASN A 742 -47.99 -13.71 -31.11
CA ASN A 742 -47.14 -14.87 -31.29
C ASN A 742 -47.92 -16.17 -31.54
N ILE A 743 -49.19 -16.28 -31.11
CA ILE A 743 -50.06 -17.41 -31.49
C ILE A 743 -50.21 -17.47 -33.01
N GLU A 744 -50.50 -16.34 -33.66
CA GLU A 744 -50.66 -16.28 -35.11
C GLU A 744 -49.38 -16.70 -35.84
N HIS A 745 -48.24 -16.18 -35.38
CA HIS A 745 -46.92 -16.56 -35.91
C HIS A 745 -46.60 -18.05 -35.69
N ALA A 746 -46.85 -18.57 -34.49
CA ALA A 746 -46.62 -19.97 -34.13
C ALA A 746 -47.51 -20.92 -34.94
N VAL A 747 -48.77 -20.54 -35.20
CA VAL A 747 -49.69 -21.30 -36.06
C VAL A 747 -49.20 -21.32 -37.50
N ILE A 748 -48.80 -20.17 -38.06
CA ILE A 748 -48.24 -20.10 -39.42
C ILE A 748 -46.96 -20.94 -39.53
N ASN A 749 -46.06 -20.82 -38.56
CA ASN A 749 -44.80 -21.57 -38.53
C ASN A 749 -45.03 -23.08 -38.36
N TRP A 750 -46.02 -23.47 -37.55
CA TRP A 750 -46.43 -24.85 -37.41
C TRP A 750 -46.98 -25.41 -38.73
N ILE A 751 -47.89 -24.70 -39.40
CA ILE A 751 -48.47 -25.12 -40.68
C ILE A 751 -47.38 -25.29 -41.76
N ARG A 752 -46.40 -24.38 -41.81
CA ARG A 752 -45.27 -24.42 -42.77
C ARG A 752 -44.30 -25.58 -42.53
N ASN A 753 -44.16 -26.04 -41.28
CA ASN A 753 -43.12 -26.99 -40.91
C ASN A 753 -43.64 -28.36 -40.45
N LYS A 754 -44.95 -28.53 -40.21
CA LYS A 754 -45.52 -29.79 -39.71
C LYS A 754 -45.16 -31.01 -40.57
N ASN A 755 -45.15 -30.85 -41.90
CA ASN A 755 -44.83 -31.93 -42.84
C ASN A 755 -43.33 -32.31 -42.85
N LYS A 756 -42.48 -31.47 -42.26
CA LYS A 756 -41.03 -31.71 -42.12
C LYS A 756 -40.68 -32.44 -40.81
N ILE A 757 -41.64 -32.58 -39.89
CA ILE A 757 -41.44 -33.26 -38.59
C ILE A 757 -41.68 -34.76 -38.79
N GLN A 758 -40.61 -35.51 -39.06
CA GLN A 758 -40.69 -36.95 -39.31
C GLN A 758 -40.38 -37.82 -38.08
N SER A 759 -39.82 -37.23 -37.00
CA SER A 759 -39.40 -37.96 -35.80
C SER A 759 -40.22 -37.56 -34.57
N LEU A 760 -40.77 -38.56 -33.87
CA LEU A 760 -41.49 -38.39 -32.59
C LEU A 760 -40.58 -37.91 -31.46
N GLY A 761 -39.28 -38.23 -31.52
CA GLY A 761 -38.32 -37.87 -30.47
C GLY A 761 -38.14 -36.36 -30.29
N ILE A 762 -38.52 -35.55 -31.27
CA ILE A 762 -38.50 -34.08 -31.19
C ILE A 762 -39.51 -33.58 -30.14
N PHE A 763 -40.61 -34.29 -29.90
CA PHE A 763 -41.62 -33.95 -28.88
C PHE A 763 -41.28 -34.45 -27.47
N SER A 764 -40.07 -34.98 -27.24
CA SER A 764 -39.67 -35.48 -25.93
C SER A 764 -39.79 -34.39 -24.84
N PRO A 765 -40.59 -34.61 -23.79
CA PRO A 765 -40.70 -33.69 -22.65
C PRO A 765 -39.39 -33.50 -21.88
N HIS A 766 -38.41 -34.40 -22.06
CA HIS A 766 -37.14 -34.39 -21.33
C HIS A 766 -36.17 -33.34 -21.88
N PHE A 767 -36.27 -33.01 -23.18
CA PHE A 767 -35.39 -32.03 -23.85
C PHE A 767 -36.08 -30.70 -24.16
N CYS A 768 -37.34 -30.52 -23.74
CA CYS A 768 -38.16 -29.35 -24.04
C CYS A 768 -38.15 -28.95 -25.54
N GLY A 769 -38.08 -29.93 -26.45
CA GLY A 769 -37.99 -29.69 -27.89
C GLY A 769 -36.69 -29.03 -28.39
N ARG A 770 -35.62 -29.02 -27.57
CA ARG A 770 -34.30 -28.42 -27.84
C ARG A 770 -33.14 -29.44 -27.92
N ASN A 771 -33.37 -30.63 -28.49
CA ASN A 771 -32.28 -31.60 -28.65
C ASN A 771 -31.46 -31.33 -29.93
N PRO A 772 -30.12 -31.15 -29.84
CA PRO A 772 -29.26 -30.79 -30.97
C PRO A 772 -29.17 -31.86 -32.07
N VAL A 773 -29.58 -33.10 -31.79
CA VAL A 773 -29.58 -34.20 -32.77
C VAL A 773 -30.65 -34.00 -33.87
N TYR A 774 -31.65 -33.16 -33.63
CA TYR A 774 -32.71 -32.91 -34.59
C TYR A 774 -32.46 -31.61 -35.37
N LYS A 775 -32.56 -31.67 -36.71
CA LYS A 775 -32.39 -30.51 -37.61
C LYS A 775 -33.40 -29.38 -37.35
N MET A 776 -34.50 -29.64 -36.64
CA MET A 776 -35.55 -28.65 -36.38
C MET A 776 -35.92 -28.62 -34.89
N LEU A 777 -35.76 -27.45 -34.26
CA LEU A 777 -36.07 -27.20 -32.86
C LEU A 777 -37.53 -26.75 -32.73
N LEU A 778 -38.40 -27.60 -32.17
CA LEU A 778 -39.82 -27.26 -31.98
C LEU A 778 -39.99 -25.97 -31.16
N TYR A 779 -39.11 -25.75 -30.19
CA TYR A 779 -39.11 -24.54 -29.37
C TYR A 779 -39.06 -23.27 -30.22
N ASN A 780 -38.24 -23.26 -31.28
CA ASN A 780 -38.12 -22.12 -32.18
C ASN A 780 -39.37 -21.97 -33.07
N ILE A 781 -40.02 -23.07 -33.45
CA ILE A 781 -41.27 -22.99 -34.24
C ILE A 781 -42.37 -22.25 -33.46
N PHE A 782 -42.44 -22.47 -32.15
CA PHE A 782 -43.50 -21.89 -31.31
C PHE A 782 -43.14 -20.52 -30.73
N PHE A 783 -41.89 -20.27 -30.34
CA PHE A 783 -41.52 -19.07 -29.56
C PHE A 783 -40.57 -18.08 -30.27
N ASP A 784 -40.34 -18.24 -31.58
CA ASP A 784 -39.54 -17.29 -32.34
C ASP A 784 -40.19 -15.88 -32.35
N GLY A 785 -39.39 -14.84 -32.13
CA GLY A 785 -39.85 -13.45 -32.01
C GLY A 785 -40.31 -12.98 -30.61
N ILE A 786 -40.46 -13.87 -29.61
CA ILE A 786 -40.82 -13.46 -28.23
C ILE A 786 -39.62 -12.87 -27.48
N LYS A 787 -38.41 -13.32 -27.82
CA LYS A 787 -37.17 -13.04 -27.06
C LYS A 787 -36.78 -11.56 -27.04
N GLU A 788 -37.03 -10.81 -28.10
CA GLU A 788 -36.71 -9.38 -28.20
C GLU A 788 -37.79 -8.52 -27.55
N LYS A 789 -39.07 -8.91 -27.71
CA LYS A 789 -40.22 -8.18 -27.19
C LYS A 789 -40.31 -8.20 -25.65
N LYS A 790 -39.87 -9.30 -25.02
CA LYS A 790 -39.92 -9.44 -23.55
C LYS A 790 -39.00 -8.46 -22.80
N VAL A 791 -37.82 -8.13 -23.34
CA VAL A 791 -36.85 -7.23 -22.68
C VAL A 791 -37.40 -5.80 -22.59
N HIS A 792 -38.02 -5.32 -23.67
CA HIS A 792 -38.67 -4.01 -23.70
C HIS A 792 -39.84 -3.95 -22.72
N LEU A 793 -40.69 -4.97 -22.74
CA LEU A 793 -41.84 -5.12 -21.86
C LEU A 793 -41.43 -5.10 -20.37
N PHE A 794 -40.41 -5.85 -19.98
CA PHE A 794 -39.90 -5.86 -18.59
C PHE A 794 -39.25 -4.53 -18.18
N ARG A 795 -38.67 -3.77 -19.11
CA ARG A 795 -38.17 -2.41 -18.83
C ARG A 795 -39.32 -1.44 -18.52
N VAL A 796 -40.41 -1.53 -19.27
CA VAL A 796 -41.64 -0.75 -19.00
C VAL A 796 -42.22 -1.11 -17.63
N MET A 797 -42.27 -2.40 -17.28
CA MET A 797 -42.72 -2.81 -15.93
C MET A 797 -41.86 -2.22 -14.82
N LYS A 798 -40.53 -2.29 -14.97
CA LYS A 798 -39.59 -1.71 -13.99
C LYS A 798 -39.89 -0.21 -13.77
N SER A 799 -40.03 0.56 -14.85
CA SER A 799 -40.29 2.01 -14.76
C SER A 799 -41.61 2.34 -14.03
N ARG A 800 -42.67 1.54 -14.20
CA ARG A 800 -43.95 1.76 -13.51
C ARG A 800 -43.86 1.43 -12.02
N ILE A 801 -43.12 0.39 -11.66
CA ILE A 801 -42.87 0.01 -10.26
C ILE A 801 -42.04 1.09 -9.55
N GLU A 802 -41.03 1.65 -10.23
CA GLU A 802 -40.23 2.77 -9.72
C GLU A 802 -41.08 4.01 -9.40
N VAL A 803 -42.08 4.32 -10.24
CA VAL A 803 -43.02 5.45 -10.01
C VAL A 803 -43.87 5.23 -8.76
N LEU A 804 -44.47 4.04 -8.60
CA LEU A 804 -45.26 3.74 -7.40
C LEU A 804 -44.41 3.79 -6.12
N PHE A 805 -43.16 3.34 -6.20
CA PHE A 805 -42.27 3.35 -5.05
C PHE A 805 -41.86 4.77 -4.66
N LYS A 806 -41.59 5.65 -5.64
CA LYS A 806 -41.37 7.09 -5.38
C LYS A 806 -42.57 7.75 -4.69
N GLN A 807 -43.79 7.39 -5.09
CA GLN A 807 -45.01 7.86 -4.44
C GLN A 807 -45.15 7.33 -3.00
N CYS A 808 -44.83 6.05 -2.78
CA CYS A 808 -44.81 5.45 -1.44
C CYS A 808 -43.77 6.13 -0.54
N LYS A 809 -42.53 6.33 -1.04
CA LYS A 809 -41.45 7.05 -0.36
C LYS A 809 -41.90 8.45 0.09
N SER A 810 -42.49 9.23 -0.82
CA SER A 810 -42.99 10.58 -0.50
C SER A 810 -44.06 10.57 0.60
N LYS A 811 -45.00 9.61 0.56
CA LYS A 811 -46.02 9.46 1.61
C LYS A 811 -45.41 9.08 2.96
N ILE A 812 -44.44 8.17 2.96
CA ILE A 812 -43.71 7.75 4.16
C ILE A 812 -42.97 8.94 4.77
N LEU A 813 -42.17 9.67 3.97
CA LEU A 813 -41.44 10.87 4.40
C LEU A 813 -42.37 11.93 4.99
N ASN A 814 -43.48 12.24 4.33
CA ASN A 814 -44.45 13.22 4.82
C ASN A 814 -45.06 12.82 6.17
N ARG A 815 -45.39 11.54 6.39
CA ARG A 815 -45.88 11.07 7.70
C ARG A 815 -44.81 11.14 8.77
N TYR A 816 -43.57 10.78 8.45
CA TYR A 816 -42.44 10.92 9.36
C TYR A 816 -42.17 12.36 9.72
N GLU A 817 -42.23 13.29 8.76
CA GLU A 817 -42.07 14.70 9.01
C GLU A 817 -43.12 15.23 9.98
N VAL A 818 -44.40 14.88 9.77
CA VAL A 818 -45.49 15.24 10.70
C VAL A 818 -45.24 14.63 12.10
N PHE A 819 -44.75 13.39 12.15
CA PHE A 819 -44.40 12.73 13.40
C PHE A 819 -43.21 13.39 14.12
N LEU A 820 -42.11 13.67 13.41
CA LEU A 820 -40.92 14.34 13.93
C LEU A 820 -41.26 15.74 14.46
N ARG A 821 -42.04 16.51 13.69
CA ARG A 821 -42.58 17.81 14.14
C ARG A 821 -43.43 17.68 15.40
N SER A 822 -44.16 16.58 15.58
CA SER A 822 -44.95 16.31 16.79
C SER A 822 -44.11 15.84 17.99
N LEU A 823 -43.03 15.09 17.74
CA LEU A 823 -42.12 14.53 18.75
C LEU A 823 -41.20 15.62 19.33
N LEU A 824 -40.73 16.51 18.46
CA LEU A 824 -39.80 17.60 18.77
C LEU A 824 -40.52 18.92 19.12
N ARG A 825 -41.83 18.88 19.38
CA ARG A 825 -42.70 20.06 19.65
C ARG A 825 -42.21 20.99 20.77
N HIS A 826 -41.32 20.50 21.64
CA HIS A 826 -40.77 21.24 22.79
C HIS A 826 -39.27 21.56 22.66
N SER A 827 -38.59 21.06 21.62
CA SER A 827 -37.20 21.42 21.29
C SER A 827 -37.22 22.31 20.06
N HIS A 828 -37.11 23.63 20.26
CA HIS A 828 -37.29 24.65 19.22
C HIS A 828 -36.18 24.68 18.14
N ASP A 829 -35.23 23.77 18.14
CA ASP A 829 -34.09 23.82 17.22
C ASP A 829 -34.46 23.32 15.80
N PRO A 830 -34.55 24.21 14.80
CA PRO A 830 -34.85 23.83 13.42
C PRO A 830 -33.75 22.94 12.82
N PHE A 831 -32.52 23.08 13.32
CA PHE A 831 -31.38 22.29 12.88
C PHE A 831 -31.54 20.81 13.23
N THR A 832 -31.95 20.48 14.47
CA THR A 832 -32.25 19.10 14.89
C THR A 832 -33.32 18.45 14.00
N LEU A 833 -34.37 19.19 13.64
CA LEU A 833 -35.43 18.70 12.77
C LEU A 833 -34.89 18.39 11.37
N GLN A 834 -34.16 19.33 10.77
CA GLN A 834 -33.58 19.20 9.43
C GLN A 834 -32.52 18.08 9.37
N PHE A 835 -31.69 17.97 10.39
CA PHE A 835 -30.68 16.91 10.52
C PHE A 835 -31.30 15.51 10.55
N VAL A 836 -32.34 15.30 11.38
CA VAL A 836 -33.03 14.01 11.45
C VAL A 836 -33.79 13.71 10.15
N GLN A 837 -34.37 14.73 9.51
CA GLN A 837 -35.04 14.60 8.21
C GLN A 837 -34.06 14.14 7.10
N ASN A 838 -32.92 14.81 6.96
CA ASN A 838 -31.91 14.48 5.97
C ASN A 838 -31.35 13.06 6.17
N THR A 839 -31.08 12.69 7.42
CA THR A 839 -30.58 11.34 7.77
C THR A 839 -31.59 10.25 7.41
N MET A 840 -32.88 10.52 7.63
CA MET A 840 -33.98 9.61 7.28
C MET A 840 -34.17 9.47 5.78
N GLU A 841 -34.12 10.58 5.04
CA GLU A 841 -34.21 10.54 3.60
C GLU A 841 -33.07 9.74 2.98
N LYS A 842 -31.83 9.92 3.47
CA LYS A 842 -30.67 9.11 3.05
C LYS A 842 -30.94 7.61 3.26
N LYS A 843 -31.38 7.20 4.46
CA LYS A 843 -31.69 5.78 4.74
C LYS A 843 -32.82 5.20 3.90
N LEU A 844 -33.82 6.01 3.55
CA LEU A 844 -34.90 5.61 2.64
C LEU A 844 -34.40 5.45 1.19
N ASN A 845 -33.41 6.25 0.78
CA ASN A 845 -32.76 6.11 -0.53
C ASN A 845 -31.93 4.83 -0.62
N ASP A 846 -31.16 4.49 0.43
CA ASP A 846 -30.36 3.25 0.48
C ASP A 846 -31.27 2.00 0.33
N GLU A 847 -32.38 1.95 1.07
CA GLU A 847 -33.34 0.84 0.97
C GLU A 847 -34.06 0.79 -0.39
N LEU A 848 -34.26 1.95 -1.03
CA LEU A 848 -34.84 2.08 -2.37
C LEU A 848 -33.88 1.56 -3.45
N ALA A 849 -32.59 1.89 -3.35
CA ALA A 849 -31.55 1.37 -4.23
C ALA A 849 -31.48 -0.16 -4.13
N TRP A 850 -31.57 -0.73 -2.92
CA TRP A 850 -31.61 -2.17 -2.72
C TRP A 850 -32.87 -2.85 -3.32
N TYR A 851 -34.05 -2.25 -3.17
CA TYR A 851 -35.30 -2.80 -3.73
C TYR A 851 -35.30 -2.78 -5.28
N LEU A 852 -34.61 -1.81 -5.89
CA LEU A 852 -34.70 -1.50 -7.34
C LEU A 852 -33.46 -1.87 -8.18
N GLU A 853 -32.26 -2.08 -7.62
CA GLU A 853 -31.02 -2.30 -8.40
C GLU A 853 -30.21 -3.60 -8.15
N THR A 854 -29.59 -4.03 -9.26
CA THR A 854 -28.60 -5.09 -9.62
C THR A 854 -28.60 -6.50 -8.99
N LYS A 855 -28.56 -7.51 -9.89
CA LYS A 855 -28.42 -8.97 -9.70
C LYS A 855 -28.84 -9.49 -8.32
N GLY A 856 -30.15 -9.45 -8.07
CA GLY A 856 -30.76 -9.92 -6.83
C GLY A 856 -32.09 -9.26 -6.52
N GLY A 857 -32.35 -8.07 -7.09
CA GLY A 857 -33.61 -7.35 -6.97
C GLY A 857 -34.81 -8.10 -7.54
N LEU A 858 -35.96 -7.93 -6.87
CA LEU A 858 -37.20 -8.65 -7.14
C LEU A 858 -37.74 -8.42 -8.57
N TYR A 859 -37.70 -7.17 -9.04
CA TYR A 859 -38.23 -6.74 -10.34
C TYR A 859 -37.12 -6.30 -11.31
N SER A 860 -35.96 -6.97 -11.24
CA SER A 860 -34.95 -6.78 -12.28
C SER A 860 -35.42 -7.40 -13.61
N VAL A 861 -34.98 -6.82 -14.74
CA VAL A 861 -35.29 -7.37 -16.08
C VAL A 861 -34.80 -8.81 -16.21
N GLU A 862 -33.68 -9.16 -15.58
CA GLU A 862 -33.12 -10.51 -15.56
C GLU A 862 -34.03 -11.49 -14.79
N THR A 863 -34.49 -11.11 -13.59
CA THR A 863 -35.40 -11.92 -12.77
C THR A 863 -36.74 -12.15 -13.48
N MET A 864 -37.35 -11.09 -14.03
CA MET A 864 -38.60 -11.20 -14.78
C MET A 864 -38.42 -12.06 -16.05
N THR A 865 -37.28 -11.94 -16.73
CA THR A 865 -36.97 -12.78 -17.90
C THR A 865 -36.89 -14.25 -17.53
N LYS A 866 -36.23 -14.58 -16.42
CA LYS A 866 -36.12 -15.95 -15.93
C LYS A 866 -37.49 -16.54 -15.56
N CYS A 867 -38.31 -15.81 -14.80
CA CYS A 867 -39.67 -16.25 -14.45
C CYS A 867 -40.50 -16.53 -15.71
N PHE A 868 -40.41 -15.66 -16.71
CA PHE A 868 -41.13 -15.81 -17.97
C PHE A 868 -40.65 -17.03 -18.77
N GLU A 869 -39.34 -17.25 -18.88
CA GLU A 869 -38.79 -18.41 -19.57
C GLU A 869 -39.17 -19.74 -18.89
N GLU A 870 -39.21 -19.76 -17.55
CA GLU A 870 -39.69 -20.92 -16.81
C GLU A 870 -41.18 -21.21 -17.11
N SER A 871 -42.04 -20.19 -17.09
CA SER A 871 -43.46 -20.30 -17.45
C SER A 871 -43.65 -20.79 -18.89
N GLN A 872 -42.83 -20.29 -19.83
CA GLN A 872 -42.80 -20.74 -21.21
C GLN A 872 -42.47 -22.23 -21.32
N ASN A 873 -41.41 -22.68 -20.67
CA ASN A 873 -40.97 -24.08 -20.71
C ASN A 873 -42.00 -25.01 -20.07
N GLU A 874 -42.59 -24.60 -18.95
CA GLU A 874 -43.60 -25.37 -18.22
C GLU A 874 -44.88 -25.54 -19.06
N SER A 875 -45.40 -24.45 -19.63
CA SER A 875 -46.56 -24.52 -20.52
C SER A 875 -46.27 -25.36 -21.77
N PHE A 876 -45.09 -25.17 -22.38
CA PHE A 876 -44.70 -25.93 -23.57
C PHE A 876 -44.64 -27.44 -23.31
N ARG A 877 -44.09 -27.83 -22.15
CA ARG A 877 -44.06 -29.22 -21.72
C ARG A 877 -45.47 -29.77 -21.52
N LYS A 878 -46.32 -29.05 -20.80
CA LYS A 878 -47.67 -29.48 -20.39
C LYS A 878 -48.63 -29.58 -21.58
N ASN A 879 -48.62 -28.61 -22.48
CA ASN A 879 -49.66 -28.44 -23.50
C ASN A 879 -49.24 -28.93 -24.89
N ILE A 880 -47.93 -28.99 -25.19
CA ILE A 880 -47.42 -29.47 -26.48
C ILE A 880 -46.72 -30.82 -26.31
N LEU A 881 -45.64 -30.88 -25.53
CA LEU A 881 -44.74 -32.04 -25.55
C LEU A 881 -45.37 -33.29 -24.94
N VAL A 882 -45.92 -33.21 -23.72
CA VAL A 882 -46.51 -34.35 -23.02
C VAL A 882 -47.70 -34.93 -23.79
N PRO A 883 -48.71 -34.15 -24.22
CA PRO A 883 -49.86 -34.70 -24.92
C PRO A 883 -49.48 -35.44 -26.20
N ILE A 884 -48.51 -34.91 -26.95
CA ILE A 884 -48.08 -35.48 -28.24
C ILE A 884 -47.20 -36.72 -28.02
N TYR A 885 -46.29 -36.68 -27.06
CA TYR A 885 -45.43 -37.82 -26.71
C TYR A 885 -46.24 -39.00 -26.15
N SER A 886 -47.29 -38.72 -25.38
CA SER A 886 -48.15 -39.73 -24.75
C SER A 886 -49.21 -40.33 -25.69
N SER A 887 -49.65 -39.60 -26.72
CA SER A 887 -50.79 -40.04 -27.57
C SER A 887 -50.40 -40.92 -28.76
N ASN A 888 -49.12 -41.04 -29.12
CA ASN A 888 -48.66 -41.77 -30.32
C ASN A 888 -47.52 -42.75 -30.05
N SER A 889 -47.56 -43.47 -28.92
CA SER A 889 -46.62 -44.55 -28.68
C SER A 889 -47.31 -45.91 -28.48
N PRO A 890 -46.88 -46.97 -29.18
CA PRO A 890 -47.02 -48.35 -28.72
C PRO A 890 -46.10 -48.57 -27.50
N LEU A 891 -46.32 -47.82 -26.41
CA LEU A 891 -45.57 -47.91 -25.16
C LEU A 891 -46.16 -48.96 -24.20
N LYS A 892 -47.22 -49.67 -24.59
CA LYS A 892 -47.68 -50.88 -23.88
C LYS A 892 -46.87 -52.13 -24.23
N THR A 893 -46.20 -52.20 -25.39
CA THR A 893 -45.42 -53.38 -25.81
C THR A 893 -43.94 -53.32 -25.43
N VAL A 894 -43.39 -52.13 -25.16
CA VAL A 894 -41.98 -52.00 -24.73
C VAL A 894 -41.84 -52.12 -23.21
N ILE A 895 -42.82 -51.65 -22.42
CA ILE A 895 -42.81 -51.80 -20.95
C ILE A 895 -43.03 -53.27 -20.53
N GLN A 896 -43.75 -54.07 -21.34
CA GLN A 896 -43.85 -55.52 -21.11
C GLN A 896 -42.56 -56.29 -21.46
N ASN A 897 -41.73 -55.80 -22.37
CA ASN A 897 -40.46 -56.46 -22.73
C ASN A 897 -39.27 -56.03 -21.86
N SER A 898 -39.31 -54.85 -21.24
CA SER A 898 -38.31 -54.44 -20.23
C SER A 898 -38.57 -55.07 -18.86
N ASN A 899 -39.80 -55.49 -18.56
CA ASN A 899 -40.12 -56.23 -17.33
C ASN A 899 -39.83 -57.75 -17.43
N VAL A 900 -39.44 -58.26 -18.60
CA VAL A 900 -38.98 -59.65 -18.78
C VAL A 900 -37.47 -59.79 -18.56
N ASN A 901 -36.70 -58.69 -18.58
CA ASN A 901 -35.24 -58.72 -18.38
C ASN A 901 -34.76 -58.22 -17.01
N ALA A 902 -35.66 -57.85 -16.09
CA ALA A 902 -35.33 -57.44 -14.72
C ALA A 902 -35.78 -58.43 -13.62
N GLY A 903 -36.12 -59.66 -14.00
CA GLY A 903 -36.53 -60.74 -13.09
C GLY A 903 -35.60 -61.96 -13.15
N LYS A 904 -34.28 -61.73 -13.23
CA LYS A 904 -33.25 -62.77 -13.12
C LYS A 904 -32.61 -62.75 -11.72
N TYR A 905 -33.47 -62.71 -10.70
CA TYR A 905 -33.21 -63.13 -9.32
C TYR A 905 -34.53 -63.62 -8.75
N GLU A 906 -34.93 -64.84 -9.12
CA GLU A 906 -35.46 -65.86 -8.21
C GLU A 906 -35.88 -67.11 -8.99
N LYS A 907 -35.45 -68.25 -8.47
CA LYS A 907 -35.72 -69.61 -8.96
C LYS A 907 -37.22 -69.93 -8.85
N ARG A 908 -37.82 -70.47 -9.93
CA ARG A 908 -38.32 -71.88 -10.09
C ARG A 908 -39.61 -71.98 -10.93
N ILE A 909 -39.59 -72.94 -11.87
CA ILE A 909 -40.71 -73.79 -12.36
C ILE A 909 -41.73 -73.06 -13.28
N SER A 910 -42.19 -73.53 -14.44
CA SER A 910 -41.83 -74.54 -15.45
C SER A 910 -42.90 -74.47 -16.56
N LEU A 911 -42.51 -74.77 -17.81
CA LEU A 911 -43.30 -75.43 -18.87
C LEU A 911 -44.45 -74.70 -19.62
N GLN A 912 -44.19 -74.61 -20.95
CA GLN A 912 -45.03 -74.99 -22.10
C GLN A 912 -46.03 -74.03 -22.75
N HIS A 913 -45.76 -73.78 -24.05
CA HIS A 913 -46.64 -73.85 -25.24
C HIS A 913 -47.87 -72.91 -25.27
N GLY A 914 -48.21 -72.17 -26.33
CA GLY A 914 -47.72 -72.05 -27.69
C GLY A 914 -48.71 -71.25 -28.55
N ARG A 915 -48.29 -70.94 -29.79
CA ARG A 915 -49.10 -70.67 -31.00
C ARG A 915 -49.96 -69.39 -31.13
N SER A 916 -49.47 -68.53 -32.03
CA SER A 916 -50.01 -68.24 -33.37
C SER A 916 -51.13 -67.21 -33.62
N LEU A 917 -50.86 -66.41 -34.68
CA LEU A 917 -51.77 -65.84 -35.71
C LEU A 917 -52.72 -64.71 -35.25
N SER A 918 -53.04 -63.66 -36.00
CA SER A 918 -52.68 -63.21 -37.36
C SER A 918 -53.33 -61.84 -37.63
N LEU A 919 -52.60 -61.01 -38.39
CA LEU A 919 -53.01 -60.14 -39.50
C LEU A 919 -54.29 -59.27 -39.48
N LEU A 920 -54.03 -58.01 -39.86
CA LEU A 920 -54.76 -57.12 -40.80
C LEU A 920 -56.06 -56.46 -40.34
N GLN A 921 -56.04 -55.11 -40.27
CA GLN A 921 -56.67 -54.26 -41.30
C GLN A 921 -56.26 -52.78 -41.18
N GLN A 922 -56.30 -52.11 -42.33
CA GLN A 922 -55.77 -50.77 -42.64
C GLN A 922 -56.77 -49.62 -42.33
N HIS A 923 -56.20 -48.43 -42.10
CA HIS A 923 -56.65 -47.01 -42.15
C HIS A 923 -58.04 -46.62 -42.75
N PRO A 924 -58.59 -45.39 -42.50
CA PRO A 924 -57.91 -44.12 -42.14
C PRO A 924 -58.58 -43.23 -41.05
N ALA A 925 -57.80 -42.36 -40.39
CA ALA A 925 -58.31 -41.29 -39.53
C ALA A 925 -57.43 -40.03 -39.64
N THR A 926 -57.38 -39.43 -40.84
CA THR A 926 -56.48 -38.29 -41.11
C THR A 926 -57.13 -36.90 -41.02
N THR A 927 -58.42 -36.77 -40.69
CA THR A 927 -59.10 -35.46 -40.69
C THR A 927 -59.42 -34.89 -39.30
N ILE A 928 -59.26 -35.66 -38.21
CA ILE A 928 -59.55 -35.20 -36.83
C ILE A 928 -58.27 -34.77 -36.08
N GLN A 929 -57.08 -35.10 -36.59
CA GLN A 929 -55.82 -34.83 -35.89
C GLN A 929 -55.31 -33.38 -36.03
N THR A 930 -55.74 -32.63 -37.05
CA THR A 930 -55.18 -31.30 -37.37
C THR A 930 -55.68 -30.19 -36.43
N ASP A 931 -56.94 -30.25 -35.99
CA ASP A 931 -57.54 -29.24 -35.09
C ASP A 931 -56.97 -29.29 -33.66
N LYS A 932 -56.59 -30.49 -33.20
CA LYS A 932 -56.06 -30.69 -31.84
C LYS A 932 -54.71 -29.97 -31.62
N TYR A 933 -53.86 -29.88 -32.65
CA TYR A 933 -52.58 -29.18 -32.53
C TYR A 933 -52.74 -27.66 -32.44
N LEU A 934 -53.67 -27.09 -33.21
CA LEU A 934 -53.94 -25.65 -33.18
C LEU A 934 -54.50 -25.24 -31.81
N ILE A 935 -55.42 -26.04 -31.26
CA ILE A 935 -55.96 -25.85 -29.91
C ILE A 935 -54.84 -25.95 -28.85
N ASN A 936 -53.92 -26.90 -29.00
CA ASN A 936 -52.80 -27.05 -28.07
C ASN A 936 -51.80 -25.87 -28.13
N ILE A 937 -51.57 -25.27 -29.31
CA ILE A 937 -50.72 -24.09 -29.47
C ILE A 937 -51.33 -22.87 -28.77
N ILE A 938 -52.62 -22.64 -28.99
CA ILE A 938 -53.36 -21.54 -28.35
C ILE A 938 -53.35 -21.72 -26.84
N THR A 939 -53.67 -22.93 -26.36
CA THR A 939 -53.65 -23.27 -24.93
C THR A 939 -52.24 -23.09 -24.33
N CYS A 940 -51.21 -23.54 -25.03
CA CYS A 940 -49.81 -23.36 -24.61
C CYS A 940 -49.44 -21.89 -24.44
N MET A 941 -49.80 -21.04 -25.41
CA MET A 941 -49.46 -19.61 -25.33
C MET A 941 -50.22 -18.90 -24.22
N MET A 942 -51.50 -19.23 -24.05
CA MET A 942 -52.35 -18.59 -23.04
C MET A 942 -52.01 -19.03 -21.61
N ASP A 943 -51.57 -20.26 -21.40
CA ASP A 943 -51.17 -20.78 -20.07
C ASP A 943 -49.89 -20.10 -19.54
N ILE A 944 -49.01 -19.60 -20.42
CA ILE A 944 -47.78 -18.86 -20.04
C ILE A 944 -48.12 -17.64 -19.20
N LYS A 945 -49.18 -16.93 -19.59
CA LYS A 945 -49.64 -15.70 -18.94
C LYS A 945 -49.94 -15.93 -17.45
N GLN A 946 -50.74 -16.96 -17.15
CA GLN A 946 -51.13 -17.27 -15.78
C GLN A 946 -49.95 -17.81 -14.97
N LEU A 947 -49.13 -18.68 -15.56
CA LEU A 947 -47.93 -19.22 -14.91
C LEU A 947 -46.92 -18.12 -14.58
N PHE A 948 -46.79 -17.11 -15.44
CA PHE A 948 -45.87 -16.01 -15.22
C PHE A 948 -46.32 -15.09 -14.08
N LEU A 949 -47.61 -14.72 -14.07
CA LEU A 949 -48.21 -13.93 -12.99
C LEU A 949 -48.09 -14.64 -11.64
N ASN A 950 -48.36 -15.96 -11.61
CA ASN A 950 -48.26 -16.75 -10.39
C ASN A 950 -46.81 -16.80 -9.87
N LYS A 951 -45.82 -17.00 -10.76
CA LYS A 951 -44.40 -17.03 -10.37
C LYS A 951 -43.91 -15.67 -9.87
N LEU A 952 -44.29 -14.57 -10.51
CA LEU A 952 -43.92 -13.22 -10.04
C LEU A 952 -44.59 -12.88 -8.70
N SER A 953 -45.85 -13.25 -8.53
CA SER A 953 -46.59 -13.03 -7.28
C SER A 953 -45.98 -13.84 -6.14
N ALA A 954 -45.66 -15.11 -6.38
CA ALA A 954 -45.00 -15.97 -5.40
C ALA A 954 -43.60 -15.44 -5.02
N LEU A 955 -42.81 -14.98 -6.00
CA LEU A 955 -41.49 -14.39 -5.76
C LEU A 955 -41.59 -13.12 -4.89
N HIS A 956 -42.60 -12.28 -5.15
CA HIS A 956 -42.88 -11.07 -4.38
C HIS A 956 -43.27 -11.41 -2.93
N GLU A 957 -44.14 -12.40 -2.74
CA GLU A 957 -44.55 -12.86 -1.41
C GLU A 957 -43.42 -13.55 -0.63
N GLU A 958 -42.62 -14.40 -1.29
CA GLU A 958 -41.47 -15.08 -0.70
C GLU A 958 -40.41 -14.09 -0.22
N ARG A 959 -40.11 -13.06 -1.03
CA ARG A 959 -39.10 -12.04 -0.68
C ARG A 959 -39.60 -11.01 0.33
N LEU A 960 -40.91 -10.74 0.38
CA LEU A 960 -41.51 -10.00 1.49
C LEU A 960 -41.37 -10.78 2.80
N ALA A 961 -41.47 -12.12 2.78
CA ALA A 961 -41.28 -12.97 3.95
C ALA A 961 -39.80 -13.13 4.37
N ASP A 962 -38.87 -13.25 3.42
CA ASP A 962 -37.48 -13.68 3.64
C ASP A 962 -36.47 -12.56 4.01
N LYS A 963 -36.90 -11.58 4.81
CA LYS A 963 -36.10 -10.45 5.37
C LYS A 963 -35.90 -9.25 4.44
N ARG A 964 -36.73 -8.21 4.64
CA ARG A 964 -36.33 -6.79 4.84
C ARG A 964 -37.53 -5.83 4.94
N MET A 965 -38.72 -6.22 4.51
CA MET A 965 -39.90 -5.32 4.47
C MET A 965 -41.19 -6.07 4.88
N THR A 966 -41.32 -6.49 6.14
CA THR A 966 -42.63 -6.89 6.70
C THR A 966 -43.21 -5.74 7.54
N PRO A 967 -44.55 -5.64 7.67
CA PRO A 967 -45.23 -4.74 8.61
C PRO A 967 -44.53 -4.66 9.99
N GLU A 968 -44.24 -5.83 10.56
CA GLU A 968 -43.60 -5.95 11.88
C GLU A 968 -42.10 -5.56 11.92
N ARG A 969 -41.43 -5.39 10.76
CA ARG A 969 -39.96 -5.16 10.65
C ARG A 969 -39.55 -3.79 10.10
N SER A 970 -40.48 -2.89 9.78
CA SER A 970 -40.25 -1.43 9.64
C SER A 970 -39.47 -0.84 10.84
N SER A 971 -39.64 -1.48 11.98
CA SER A 971 -38.82 -1.42 13.21
C SER A 971 -37.30 -1.41 12.99
N LYS A 972 -36.73 -2.12 11.99
CA LYS A 972 -35.27 -2.20 11.79
C LYS A 972 -34.64 -0.94 11.18
N MET A 973 -35.33 -0.26 10.26
CA MET A 973 -34.89 1.04 9.73
C MET A 973 -34.84 2.07 10.86
N TRP A 974 -35.88 2.07 11.70
CA TRP A 974 -35.94 2.91 12.89
C TRP A 974 -34.88 2.53 13.93
N GLN A 975 -34.65 1.23 14.17
CA GLN A 975 -33.56 0.76 15.03
C GLN A 975 -32.18 1.17 14.50
N ARG A 976 -31.97 1.15 13.18
CA ARG A 976 -30.72 1.60 12.55
C ARG A 976 -30.55 3.11 12.65
N LEU A 977 -31.60 3.90 12.43
CA LEU A 977 -31.58 5.35 12.66
C LEU A 977 -31.24 5.64 14.13
N VAL A 978 -31.94 5.00 15.07
CA VAL A 978 -31.72 5.16 16.50
C VAL A 978 -30.30 4.74 16.89
N HIS A 979 -29.79 3.64 16.32
CA HIS A 979 -28.42 3.19 16.53
C HIS A 979 -27.39 4.20 15.98
N HIS A 980 -27.61 4.73 14.79
CA HIS A 980 -26.75 5.75 14.19
C HIS A 980 -26.76 7.04 15.02
N MET A 981 -27.94 7.48 15.48
CA MET A 981 -28.08 8.61 16.41
C MET A 981 -27.43 8.32 17.77
N GLN A 982 -27.44 7.08 18.26
CA GLN A 982 -26.73 6.67 19.49
C GLN A 982 -25.22 6.73 19.32
N LEU A 983 -24.69 6.29 18.18
CA LEU A 983 -23.27 6.41 17.86
C LEU A 983 -22.84 7.88 17.83
N ILE A 984 -23.59 8.73 17.12
CA ILE A 984 -23.34 10.19 17.06
C ILE A 984 -23.47 10.84 18.45
N SER A 985 -24.47 10.46 19.24
CA SER A 985 -24.70 10.99 20.59
C SER A 985 -23.62 10.59 21.60
N ASN A 986 -23.02 9.40 21.43
CA ASN A 986 -22.00 8.85 22.33
C ASN A 986 -20.59 9.38 22.05
N LEU A 987 -20.42 10.26 21.05
CA LEU A 987 -19.13 10.78 20.63
C LEU A 987 -18.35 11.57 21.69
N ARG A 988 -18.89 11.85 22.88
CA ARG A 988 -18.12 12.44 24.00
C ARG A 988 -18.65 12.02 25.37
N HIS A 989 -17.80 11.34 26.16
CA HIS A 989 -17.26 11.95 27.39
C HIS A 989 -16.14 11.16 28.11
N HIS A 990 -15.90 9.86 27.89
CA HIS A 990 -14.95 9.08 28.73
C HIS A 990 -13.98 8.13 27.99
N ARG A 991 -13.65 8.34 26.71
CA ARG A 991 -12.65 7.50 26.00
C ARG A 991 -11.32 8.22 25.83
N ARG A 992 -10.22 7.45 25.89
CA ARG A 992 -8.87 7.99 25.64
C ARG A 992 -8.79 8.47 24.19
N HIS A 993 -8.06 9.55 23.95
CA HIS A 993 -7.90 10.15 22.62
C HIS A 993 -7.38 9.16 21.56
N SER A 994 -6.65 8.11 21.97
CA SER A 994 -6.23 6.98 21.11
C SER A 994 -7.39 6.18 20.52
N ASP A 995 -8.43 5.95 21.32
CA ASP A 995 -9.57 5.10 20.95
C ASP A 995 -10.47 5.83 19.96
N VAL A 996 -10.51 7.16 20.05
CA VAL A 996 -11.25 8.03 19.13
C VAL A 996 -10.63 8.01 17.74
N LEU A 997 -9.30 7.96 17.61
CA LEU A 997 -8.61 7.89 16.32
C LEU A 997 -8.73 6.50 15.67
N GLU A 998 -8.73 5.42 16.45
CA GLU A 998 -9.01 4.06 15.93
C GLU A 998 -10.47 3.90 15.51
N ASP A 999 -11.41 4.41 16.31
CA ASP A 999 -12.82 4.50 15.94
C ASP A 999 -13.00 5.42 14.71
N LEU A 1000 -12.18 6.47 14.53
CA LEU A 1000 -12.18 7.39 13.38
C LEU A 1000 -11.64 6.76 12.10
N ILE A 1001 -10.58 5.94 12.19
CA ILE A 1001 -10.12 5.12 11.06
C ILE A 1001 -11.19 4.09 10.72
N HIS A 1002 -11.78 3.42 11.71
CA HIS A 1002 -12.91 2.51 11.47
C HIS A 1002 -14.16 3.21 10.93
N MET A 1003 -14.40 4.48 11.28
CA MET A 1003 -15.58 5.24 10.87
C MET A 1003 -15.39 5.91 9.51
N MET A 1004 -14.20 6.42 9.18
CA MET A 1004 -13.85 6.92 7.85
C MET A 1004 -13.76 5.78 6.83
N SER A 1005 -13.17 4.63 7.21
CA SER A 1005 -13.16 3.43 6.37
C SER A 1005 -14.54 2.78 6.21
N ALA A 1006 -15.52 3.10 7.06
CA ALA A 1006 -16.90 2.60 6.99
C ALA A 1006 -17.95 3.61 6.47
N ASN A 1007 -17.64 4.90 6.32
CA ASN A 1007 -18.67 5.92 5.99
C ASN A 1007 -18.38 6.86 4.80
N LEU A 1008 -17.25 6.75 4.10
CA LEU A 1008 -17.11 7.41 2.81
C LEU A 1008 -17.57 6.45 1.70
N ASP A 1009 -18.88 6.51 1.48
CA ASP A 1009 -19.69 5.84 0.45
C ASP A 1009 -19.63 4.32 0.38
N GLU A 1010 -20.19 3.59 1.35
CA GLU A 1010 -20.70 2.23 1.12
C GLU A 1010 -22.22 2.22 0.87
N PRO A 1011 -22.72 1.35 -0.04
CA PRO A 1011 -24.04 1.43 -0.67
C PRO A 1011 -25.26 1.21 0.24
#